data_AF-A0A945SCK3-F1
#
_entry.id   AF-A0A945SCK3-F1
#
_cell.length_a   1.000
_cell.length_b   1.000
_cell.length_c   1.000
_cell.angle_alpha   90.00
_cell.angle_beta   90.00
_cell.angle_gamma   90.00
#
_symmetry.space_group_name_H-M   'P 1'
#
loop_
_entity.id
_entity.type
_entity.pdbx_description
1 polymer ?
#
loop_
_entity_poly.entity_id
_entity_poly.type
_entity_poly.pdbx_seq_one_letter_code
_entity_poly.pdbx_strand_id
1 'polypeptide(L)'
;MTPNAAGPETTVQAYPTVEALKSRTAWQDGVLASTTGFHEAGDGGGALYRVQKESPELGPNGADVIALGNGRVAVLLEREAVNYRMFGAVGDGGSDDGVQIKRAHHYASSHRLPVVNLSGEFWIKETNNIPITTNVSWGNTTFHIDERFNDRRQPRFSINNDEPTKDLTTDAELKAALLKRIRPGVQIIPELAEYAGHLVTVSDSSDRIGIRAGYANNKGWAREDFFYVEEEGRIIGDIAWEFKDLTSIKATPCNDTYLIVEGGGFYFSGDTPVTGGKGYYQHGIKIRRSRTIVRQQWMGLEKGRRDVSIEPRCGFYVLQGVYDVTLENIRCMPWEQNRGDKAKSVAHGTYGLGGARMLNCTFRNLTAEAGWVSWGVFGTNLNKNFRIEGCRLNRIDVHFHCWNLYISDCIVGFKGISVTGGGDLFVDNTTRHGTRFITFRPDYGAKWDGRVRLRGCTLVPTGNGGASVLSYGMRDIDYKYPIGYARSIQIEDMTVDYRAAPDSTASCWLMTTVPFSKTSDGGPLFFPQRIEFRDIRVEGREQGVRLLRIPNPYHYSLVRPGGCDDASFDANCALVCDNVQLEALTPERPDDTGSVHLLIGGKDVVDYGEGAGLFPTVRFTDCENVSAYFGNCAVRAFFERCTVNTLSTPALRGELVFNDCRFRPNVKGVSDVLYNVDSTLGTRFTNCTVHAPVVNGQAAPGMVDRIGFLTLNGAVRHFHLNTALGNRILEQCKEEGVTLTSEFLGKLRLHHALDH
;
A
#
# COMPACT_ATOMS: atom_id res chain seq x y z
N MET A 1 15.47 -58.57 -47.32
CA MET A 1 16.02 -57.71 -46.26
C MET A 1 17.41 -57.28 -46.69
N THR A 2 17.50 -56.11 -47.31
CA THR A 2 18.75 -55.41 -47.61
C THR A 2 19.13 -54.56 -46.39
N PRO A 3 20.40 -54.56 -45.94
CA PRO A 3 20.81 -53.68 -44.85
C PRO A 3 20.81 -52.24 -45.36
N ASN A 4 20.18 -51.34 -44.59
CA ASN A 4 20.27 -49.90 -44.77
C ASN A 4 21.75 -49.48 -44.75
N ALA A 5 22.16 -48.76 -45.80
CA ALA A 5 23.43 -48.06 -45.83
C ALA A 5 23.48 -47.07 -44.65
N ALA A 6 24.47 -47.23 -43.78
CA ALA A 6 24.83 -46.21 -42.80
C ALA A 6 25.17 -44.92 -43.56
N GLY A 7 24.46 -43.83 -43.25
CA GLY A 7 24.82 -42.50 -43.74
C GLY A 7 26.27 -42.15 -43.35
N PRO A 8 26.93 -41.25 -44.07
CA PRO A 8 28.33 -40.90 -43.78
C PRO A 8 28.48 -40.41 -42.33
N GLU A 9 29.40 -41.03 -41.58
CA GLU A 9 29.78 -40.58 -40.24
C GLU A 9 30.18 -39.11 -40.29
N THR A 10 29.38 -38.24 -39.66
CA THR A 10 29.66 -36.81 -39.60
C THR A 10 30.76 -36.58 -38.57
N THR A 11 32.03 -36.58 -38.99
CA THR A 11 33.16 -36.40 -38.07
C THR A 11 33.20 -34.97 -37.52
N VAL A 12 33.03 -34.81 -36.21
CA VAL A 12 33.19 -33.51 -35.52
C VAL A 12 34.68 -33.31 -35.20
N GLN A 13 35.23 -32.16 -35.58
CA GLN A 13 36.62 -31.83 -35.32
C GLN A 13 36.74 -31.01 -34.04
N ALA A 14 37.49 -31.50 -33.05
CA ALA A 14 37.61 -30.85 -31.75
C ALA A 14 38.85 -29.93 -31.67
N TYR A 15 38.66 -28.76 -31.07
CA TYR A 15 39.70 -27.77 -30.80
C TYR A 15 39.63 -27.36 -29.32
N PRO A 16 40.76 -26.99 -28.68
CA PRO A 16 40.72 -26.58 -27.29
C PRO A 16 39.96 -25.26 -27.09
N THR A 17 40.11 -24.30 -28.02
CA THR A 17 39.60 -22.91 -27.91
C THR A 17 39.14 -22.39 -29.27
N VAL A 18 38.42 -21.25 -29.27
CA VAL A 18 38.04 -20.55 -30.51
C VAL A 18 39.27 -20.01 -31.26
N GLU A 19 40.32 -19.59 -30.55
CA GLU A 19 41.55 -19.15 -31.21
C GLU A 19 42.28 -20.31 -31.90
N ALA A 20 42.30 -21.49 -31.28
CA ALA A 20 42.84 -22.69 -31.91
C ALA A 20 42.02 -23.09 -33.15
N LEU A 21 40.69 -22.97 -33.10
CA LEU A 21 39.81 -23.16 -34.26
C LEU A 21 40.17 -22.17 -35.39
N LYS A 22 40.35 -20.89 -35.07
CA LYS A 22 40.71 -19.84 -36.05
C LYS A 22 42.07 -20.05 -36.69
N SER A 23 43.03 -20.63 -35.97
CA SER A 23 44.40 -20.85 -36.45
C SER A 23 44.50 -21.80 -37.66
N ARG A 24 43.44 -22.55 -37.96
CA ARG A 24 43.41 -23.48 -39.09
C ARG A 24 43.19 -22.77 -40.42
N THR A 25 44.02 -23.10 -41.40
CA THR A 25 44.08 -22.42 -42.70
C THR A 25 43.14 -22.97 -43.78
N ALA A 26 42.59 -24.17 -43.60
CA ALA A 26 41.75 -24.83 -44.61
C ALA A 26 40.44 -25.36 -44.02
N TRP A 27 39.32 -24.90 -44.59
CA TRP A 27 37.96 -25.19 -44.15
C TRP A 27 37.05 -25.57 -45.31
N GLN A 28 36.26 -26.62 -45.11
CA GLN A 28 35.22 -27.08 -46.05
C GLN A 28 33.83 -26.76 -45.49
N ASP A 29 32.87 -26.48 -46.38
CA ASP A 29 31.49 -26.23 -45.97
C ASP A 29 30.84 -27.47 -45.37
N GLY A 30 30.00 -27.24 -44.35
CA GLY A 30 29.26 -28.29 -43.67
C GLY A 30 30.05 -29.06 -42.60
N VAL A 31 31.36 -28.81 -42.48
CA VAL A 31 32.18 -29.39 -41.40
C VAL A 31 31.66 -28.95 -40.05
N LEU A 32 31.53 -29.91 -39.13
CA LEU A 32 31.25 -29.63 -37.73
C LEU A 32 32.57 -29.50 -36.96
N ALA A 33 32.71 -28.40 -36.24
CA ALA A 33 33.84 -28.15 -35.36
C ALA A 33 33.33 -27.91 -33.94
N SER A 34 33.98 -28.51 -32.95
CA SER A 34 33.66 -28.30 -31.53
C SER A 34 34.83 -27.64 -30.83
N THR A 35 34.55 -26.80 -29.85
CA THR A 35 35.54 -26.27 -28.91
C THR A 35 35.28 -26.81 -27.51
N THR A 36 36.33 -27.04 -26.72
CA THR A 36 36.19 -27.38 -25.29
C THR A 36 36.05 -26.16 -24.39
N GLY A 37 36.30 -24.97 -24.93
CA GLY A 37 36.12 -23.67 -24.29
C GLY A 37 36.20 -22.54 -25.30
N PHE A 38 35.89 -21.32 -24.89
CA PHE A 38 35.95 -20.16 -25.79
C PHE A 38 37.36 -19.57 -25.83
N HIS A 39 37.88 -19.18 -24.66
CA HIS A 39 39.21 -18.60 -24.48
C HIS A 39 40.23 -19.64 -24.01
N GLU A 40 39.83 -20.52 -23.09
CA GLU A 40 40.67 -21.57 -22.51
C GLU A 40 39.94 -22.92 -22.52
N ALA A 41 40.66 -24.02 -22.69
CA ALA A 41 40.04 -25.35 -22.67
C ALA A 41 39.37 -25.60 -21.31
N GLY A 42 38.07 -25.91 -21.32
CA GLY A 42 37.31 -26.17 -20.10
C GLY A 42 36.80 -24.93 -19.37
N ASP A 43 36.89 -23.73 -19.96
CA ASP A 43 36.33 -22.50 -19.35
C ASP A 43 34.78 -22.51 -19.25
N GLY A 44 34.10 -23.49 -19.88
CA GLY A 44 32.65 -23.61 -19.92
C GLY A 44 31.99 -22.92 -21.12
N GLY A 45 32.78 -22.27 -21.98
CA GLY A 45 32.37 -21.69 -23.25
C GLY A 45 32.53 -22.63 -24.45
N GLY A 46 32.68 -23.94 -24.21
CA GLY A 46 32.74 -24.93 -25.26
C GLY A 46 31.45 -24.95 -26.07
N ALA A 47 31.59 -25.07 -27.40
CA ALA A 47 30.46 -24.95 -28.31
C ALA A 47 30.66 -25.79 -29.57
N LEU A 48 29.55 -26.12 -30.23
CA LEU A 48 29.54 -26.76 -31.54
C LEU A 48 29.26 -25.71 -32.61
N TYR A 49 30.04 -25.74 -33.69
CA TYR A 49 29.93 -24.83 -34.82
C TYR A 49 29.77 -25.60 -36.12
N ARG A 50 29.01 -25.03 -37.05
CA ARG A 50 28.93 -25.46 -38.44
C ARG A 50 29.70 -24.47 -39.32
N VAL A 51 30.68 -24.99 -40.06
CA VAL A 51 31.46 -24.21 -41.01
C VAL A 51 30.63 -23.93 -42.25
N GLN A 52 30.56 -22.66 -42.65
CA GLN A 52 29.79 -22.20 -43.80
C GLN A 52 30.56 -21.12 -44.57
N LYS A 53 30.15 -20.85 -45.82
CA LYS A 53 30.60 -19.68 -46.56
C LYS A 53 30.14 -18.42 -45.84
N GLU A 54 31.03 -17.44 -45.72
CA GLU A 54 30.63 -16.10 -45.31
C GLU A 54 29.62 -15.53 -46.30
N SER A 55 28.58 -14.89 -45.76
CA SER A 55 27.54 -14.21 -46.52
C SER A 55 27.15 -12.91 -45.80
N PRO A 56 26.44 -11.98 -46.47
CA PRO A 56 25.93 -10.78 -45.81
C PRO A 56 25.06 -11.06 -44.57
N GLU A 57 24.39 -12.22 -44.54
CA GLU A 57 23.54 -12.69 -43.44
C GLU A 57 24.35 -13.36 -42.31
N LEU A 58 25.55 -13.86 -42.62
CA LEU A 58 26.48 -14.54 -41.71
C LEU A 58 27.77 -13.73 -41.52
N GLY A 59 27.62 -12.42 -41.28
CA GLY A 59 28.75 -11.56 -40.96
C GLY A 59 29.41 -11.99 -39.65
N PRO A 60 30.74 -12.24 -39.61
CA PRO A 60 31.42 -12.66 -38.41
C PRO A 60 31.34 -11.56 -37.34
N ASN A 61 30.83 -11.92 -36.18
CA ASN A 61 30.69 -11.03 -35.04
C ASN A 61 31.67 -11.37 -33.90
N GLY A 62 32.44 -12.46 -34.05
CA GLY A 62 33.42 -12.91 -33.07
C GLY A 62 32.79 -13.54 -31.83
N ALA A 63 31.52 -13.96 -31.88
CA ALA A 63 30.84 -14.72 -30.84
C ALA A 63 30.13 -15.95 -31.44
N ASP A 64 28.86 -15.83 -31.84
CA ASP A 64 28.10 -16.90 -32.48
C ASP A 64 28.46 -17.11 -33.95
N VAL A 65 29.10 -16.13 -34.60
CA VAL A 65 29.68 -16.29 -35.94
C VAL A 65 31.16 -15.92 -35.88
N ILE A 66 32.03 -16.93 -35.95
CA ILE A 66 33.48 -16.80 -35.86
C ILE A 66 34.09 -16.76 -37.26
N ALA A 67 34.89 -15.73 -37.57
CA ALA A 67 35.65 -15.66 -38.81
C ALA A 67 36.71 -16.77 -38.88
N LEU A 68 36.79 -17.46 -40.01
CA LEU A 68 37.79 -18.49 -40.32
C LEU A 68 38.57 -18.13 -41.59
N GLY A 69 39.64 -18.89 -41.88
CA GLY A 69 40.39 -18.73 -43.13
C GLY A 69 39.56 -19.01 -44.40
N ASN A 70 39.97 -18.41 -45.52
CA ASN A 70 39.40 -18.59 -46.87
C ASN A 70 37.92 -18.16 -47.04
N GLY A 71 37.49 -17.08 -46.37
CA GLY A 71 36.13 -16.55 -46.51
C GLY A 71 35.05 -17.49 -45.95
N ARG A 72 35.40 -18.20 -44.87
CA ARG A 72 34.51 -19.12 -44.14
C ARG A 72 34.22 -18.57 -42.76
N VAL A 73 33.12 -19.03 -42.19
CA VAL A 73 32.72 -18.74 -40.82
C VAL A 73 32.32 -20.02 -40.09
N ALA A 74 32.59 -20.07 -38.79
CA ALA A 74 32.04 -21.06 -37.88
C ALA A 74 30.79 -20.47 -37.22
N VAL A 75 29.62 -21.01 -37.55
CA VAL A 75 28.32 -20.56 -37.04
C VAL A 75 27.89 -21.46 -35.89
N LEU A 76 27.62 -20.87 -34.73
CA LEU A 76 27.19 -21.56 -33.52
C LEU A 76 25.94 -22.40 -33.80
N LEU A 77 26.00 -23.67 -33.40
CA LEU A 77 24.94 -24.65 -33.56
C LEU A 77 24.52 -25.15 -32.17
N GLU A 78 23.59 -24.44 -31.55
CA GLU A 78 23.00 -24.79 -30.25
C GLU A 78 21.48 -24.99 -30.39
N ARG A 79 20.90 -25.93 -29.65
CA ARG A 79 19.47 -26.31 -29.73
C ARG A 79 18.80 -26.52 -28.37
N GLU A 80 19.55 -26.57 -27.29
CA GLU A 80 19.02 -26.83 -25.94
C GLU A 80 19.03 -25.56 -25.09
N ALA A 81 20.20 -24.95 -24.90
CA ALA A 81 20.37 -23.73 -24.12
C ALA A 81 21.71 -23.06 -24.41
N VAL A 82 21.79 -21.74 -24.22
CA VAL A 82 23.06 -21.00 -24.33
C VAL A 82 23.53 -20.48 -22.97
N ASN A 83 24.85 -20.35 -22.82
CA ASN A 83 25.48 -19.68 -21.68
C ASN A 83 26.36 -18.51 -22.13
N TYR A 84 26.84 -17.67 -21.21
CA TYR A 84 27.56 -16.45 -21.56
C TYR A 84 28.97 -16.68 -22.11
N ARG A 85 29.65 -17.74 -21.67
CA ARG A 85 31.00 -18.05 -22.11
C ARG A 85 31.04 -18.61 -23.54
N MET A 86 29.97 -19.22 -24.03
CA MET A 86 29.84 -19.60 -25.45
C MET A 86 29.94 -18.38 -26.40
N PHE A 87 29.70 -17.18 -25.88
CA PHE A 87 29.78 -15.91 -26.62
C PHE A 87 31.05 -15.11 -26.27
N GLY A 88 31.96 -15.70 -25.48
CA GLY A 88 33.25 -15.13 -25.12
C GLY A 88 33.24 -14.22 -23.90
N ALA A 89 32.24 -14.30 -23.01
CA ALA A 89 32.30 -13.60 -21.72
C ALA A 89 33.54 -14.05 -20.93
N VAL A 90 34.27 -13.10 -20.35
CA VAL A 90 35.61 -13.32 -19.78
C VAL A 90 35.53 -13.52 -18.27
N GLY A 91 34.82 -12.65 -17.56
CA GLY A 91 34.71 -12.71 -16.10
C GLY A 91 36.00 -12.38 -15.36
N ASP A 92 36.76 -11.40 -15.84
CA ASP A 92 38.09 -11.02 -15.31
C ASP A 92 38.08 -9.75 -14.41
N GLY A 93 36.93 -9.13 -14.18
CA GLY A 93 36.83 -7.82 -13.51
C GLY A 93 37.22 -6.60 -14.36
N GLY A 94 37.95 -6.82 -15.45
CA GLY A 94 38.48 -5.79 -16.34
C GLY A 94 37.58 -5.50 -17.54
N SER A 95 37.00 -6.54 -18.10
CA SER A 95 36.16 -6.52 -19.29
C SER A 95 34.73 -6.06 -18.98
N ASP A 96 34.01 -5.57 -20.00
CA ASP A 96 32.56 -5.42 -19.96
C ASP A 96 31.91 -6.67 -20.54
N ASP A 97 31.68 -7.68 -19.68
CA ASP A 97 31.03 -8.94 -20.06
C ASP A 97 29.60 -8.73 -20.54
N GLY A 98 29.00 -7.57 -20.25
CA GLY A 98 27.69 -7.18 -20.73
C GLY A 98 27.55 -7.28 -22.26
N VAL A 99 28.64 -7.06 -23.02
CA VAL A 99 28.64 -7.16 -24.48
C VAL A 99 28.32 -8.59 -24.92
N GLN A 100 28.97 -9.58 -24.32
CA GLN A 100 28.80 -11.00 -24.66
C GLN A 100 27.50 -11.54 -24.08
N ILE A 101 27.13 -11.14 -22.87
CA ILE A 101 25.81 -11.45 -22.27
C ILE A 101 24.69 -10.98 -23.21
N LYS A 102 24.77 -9.75 -23.73
CA LYS A 102 23.79 -9.20 -24.67
C LYS A 102 23.68 -10.02 -25.95
N ARG A 103 24.80 -10.48 -26.51
CA ARG A 103 24.81 -11.35 -27.69
C ARG A 103 24.18 -12.71 -27.40
N ALA A 104 24.50 -13.32 -26.27
CA ALA A 104 23.91 -14.59 -25.85
C ALA A 104 22.38 -14.49 -25.77
N HIS A 105 21.88 -13.41 -25.17
CA HIS A 105 20.44 -13.16 -25.12
C HIS A 105 19.82 -12.90 -26.50
N HIS A 106 20.49 -12.15 -27.39
CA HIS A 106 19.99 -11.97 -28.76
C HIS A 106 19.90 -13.29 -29.54
N TYR A 107 20.92 -14.14 -29.42
CA TYR A 107 20.92 -15.47 -30.04
C TYR A 107 19.82 -16.36 -29.45
N ALA A 108 19.67 -16.36 -28.12
CA ALA A 108 18.61 -17.08 -27.42
C ALA A 108 17.21 -16.65 -27.91
N SER A 109 16.98 -15.35 -28.07
CA SER A 109 15.73 -14.81 -28.63
C SER A 109 15.48 -15.28 -30.06
N SER A 110 16.47 -15.18 -30.95
CA SER A 110 16.27 -15.54 -32.37
C SER A 110 16.09 -17.04 -32.60
N HIS A 111 16.63 -17.88 -31.72
CA HIS A 111 16.54 -19.34 -31.80
C HIS A 111 15.48 -19.94 -30.84
N ARG A 112 14.79 -19.10 -30.05
CA ARG A 112 13.82 -19.51 -29.00
C ARG A 112 14.41 -20.48 -27.99
N LEU A 113 15.66 -20.25 -27.58
CA LEU A 113 16.38 -21.05 -26.61
C LEU A 113 16.38 -20.36 -25.23
N PRO A 114 16.34 -21.11 -24.13
CA PRO A 114 16.60 -20.55 -22.81
C PRO A 114 18.08 -20.15 -22.65
N VAL A 115 18.34 -19.22 -21.74
CA VAL A 115 19.68 -18.91 -21.26
C VAL A 115 19.91 -19.64 -19.95
N VAL A 116 20.88 -20.54 -19.91
CA VAL A 116 21.24 -21.32 -18.71
C VAL A 116 22.70 -21.05 -18.38
N ASN A 117 22.92 -20.18 -17.38
CA ASN A 117 24.25 -19.84 -16.90
C ASN A 117 24.24 -19.96 -15.37
N LEU A 118 24.63 -21.12 -14.84
CA LEU A 118 24.37 -21.46 -13.42
C LEU A 118 25.45 -20.98 -12.44
N SER A 119 26.58 -20.46 -12.93
CA SER A 119 27.70 -19.99 -12.11
C SER A 119 28.62 -19.04 -12.89
N GLY A 120 29.56 -18.42 -12.17
CA GLY A 120 30.52 -17.47 -12.72
C GLY A 120 30.26 -16.05 -12.22
N GLU A 121 31.27 -15.19 -12.34
CA GLU A 121 31.20 -13.76 -12.03
C GLU A 121 31.36 -12.98 -13.33
N PHE A 122 30.51 -11.98 -13.54
CA PHE A 122 30.49 -11.18 -14.77
C PHE A 122 30.33 -9.69 -14.45
N TRP A 123 31.10 -8.84 -15.10
CA TRP A 123 31.10 -7.40 -14.90
C TRP A 123 30.35 -6.70 -16.02
N ILE A 124 29.25 -6.02 -15.66
CA ILE A 124 28.47 -5.21 -16.59
C ILE A 124 28.83 -3.75 -16.36
N LYS A 125 29.60 -3.19 -17.29
CA LYS A 125 30.14 -1.83 -17.23
C LYS A 125 29.32 -0.88 -18.08
N GLU A 126 29.69 -0.66 -19.33
CA GLU A 126 29.02 0.31 -20.22
C GLU A 126 27.73 -0.25 -20.84
N THR A 127 27.65 -1.58 -20.96
CA THR A 127 26.53 -2.25 -21.61
C THR A 127 25.22 -2.01 -20.85
N ASN A 128 24.23 -1.57 -21.61
CA ASN A 128 22.85 -1.42 -21.18
C ASN A 128 21.88 -2.09 -22.18
N ASN A 129 20.62 -2.22 -21.77
CA ASN A 129 19.51 -2.75 -22.53
C ASN A 129 19.79 -4.17 -23.06
N ILE A 130 20.23 -5.06 -22.18
CA ILE A 130 20.36 -6.50 -22.44
C ILE A 130 18.94 -7.08 -22.51
N PRO A 131 18.49 -7.60 -23.67
CA PRO A 131 17.12 -8.09 -23.79
C PRO A 131 16.96 -9.43 -23.06
N ILE A 132 15.78 -9.70 -22.53
CA ILE A 132 15.39 -11.03 -22.04
C ILE A 132 13.99 -11.31 -22.60
N THR A 133 13.90 -12.31 -23.47
CA THR A 133 12.62 -12.74 -24.09
C THR A 133 12.38 -14.24 -23.99
N THR A 134 13.33 -15.00 -23.45
CA THR A 134 13.26 -16.45 -23.23
C THR A 134 13.65 -16.75 -21.79
N ASN A 135 13.27 -17.93 -21.28
CA ASN A 135 13.53 -18.31 -19.89
C ASN A 135 15.02 -18.23 -19.55
N VAL A 136 15.31 -17.79 -18.32
CA VAL A 136 16.66 -17.57 -17.84
C VAL A 136 16.86 -18.25 -16.49
N SER A 137 17.87 -19.11 -16.41
CA SER A 137 18.32 -19.74 -15.18
C SER A 137 19.76 -19.31 -14.88
N TRP A 138 19.91 -18.42 -13.89
CA TRP A 138 21.19 -17.86 -13.46
C TRP A 138 21.86 -18.65 -12.33
N GLY A 139 21.14 -19.52 -11.63
CA GLY A 139 21.69 -20.28 -10.49
C GLY A 139 22.46 -19.36 -9.53
N ASN A 140 23.74 -19.67 -9.32
CA ASN A 140 24.67 -18.93 -8.45
C ASN A 140 25.54 -17.90 -9.21
N THR A 141 25.16 -17.54 -10.44
CA THR A 141 25.86 -16.50 -11.20
C THR A 141 25.82 -15.16 -10.47
N THR A 142 26.94 -14.45 -10.49
CA THR A 142 27.08 -13.13 -9.87
C THR A 142 27.33 -12.08 -10.93
N PHE A 143 26.56 -10.99 -10.89
CA PHE A 143 26.72 -9.83 -11.76
C PHE A 143 27.23 -8.64 -10.94
N HIS A 144 28.33 -8.05 -11.40
CA HIS A 144 28.91 -6.84 -10.84
C HIS A 144 28.50 -5.65 -11.72
N ILE A 145 27.61 -4.79 -11.20
CA ILE A 145 27.04 -3.65 -11.92
C ILE A 145 27.82 -2.39 -11.57
N ASP A 146 28.51 -1.84 -12.56
CA ASP A 146 29.21 -0.56 -12.42
C ASP A 146 28.24 0.61 -12.61
N GLU A 147 27.74 1.15 -11.50
CA GLU A 147 26.69 2.18 -11.50
C GLU A 147 27.11 3.51 -12.14
N ARG A 148 28.40 3.73 -12.37
CA ARG A 148 28.91 4.92 -13.10
C ARG A 148 28.30 5.01 -14.50
N PHE A 149 27.99 3.87 -15.11
CA PHE A 149 27.44 3.76 -16.46
C PHE A 149 25.93 3.54 -16.51
N ASN A 150 25.23 3.73 -15.39
CA ASN A 150 23.78 3.72 -15.39
C ASN A 150 23.25 4.85 -16.27
N ASP A 151 22.18 4.57 -17.01
CA ASP A 151 21.54 5.52 -17.91
C ASP A 151 20.14 5.92 -17.42
N ARG A 152 19.67 7.11 -17.82
CA ARG A 152 18.35 7.61 -17.40
C ARG A 152 17.19 6.92 -18.11
N ARG A 153 17.43 6.28 -19.25
CA ARG A 153 16.43 5.70 -20.14
C ARG A 153 16.60 4.19 -20.33
N GLN A 154 17.84 3.73 -20.41
CA GLN A 154 18.21 2.36 -20.69
C GLN A 154 18.54 1.61 -19.39
N PRO A 155 17.76 0.58 -19.02
CA PRO A 155 18.07 -0.29 -17.88
C PRO A 155 19.23 -1.24 -18.21
N ARG A 156 19.73 -1.99 -17.22
CA ARG A 156 20.73 -3.04 -17.47
C ARG A 156 20.12 -4.18 -18.27
N PHE A 157 18.99 -4.68 -17.79
CA PHE A 157 18.20 -5.71 -18.46
C PHE A 157 16.80 -5.21 -18.80
N SER A 158 16.29 -5.65 -19.95
CA SER A 158 14.94 -5.32 -20.43
C SER A 158 14.19 -6.61 -20.74
N ILE A 159 13.17 -6.91 -19.93
CA ILE A 159 12.19 -7.94 -20.21
C ILE A 159 11.08 -7.29 -21.03
N ASN A 160 11.08 -7.55 -22.34
CA ASN A 160 10.15 -6.94 -23.28
C ASN A 160 9.09 -7.93 -23.75
N ASN A 161 7.98 -7.38 -24.22
CA ASN A 161 6.94 -8.15 -24.86
C ASN A 161 7.38 -8.67 -26.22
N ASP A 162 6.85 -9.83 -26.62
CA ASP A 162 7.19 -10.46 -27.90
C ASP A 162 6.58 -9.68 -29.07
N GLU A 163 5.40 -9.09 -28.84
CA GLU A 163 4.68 -8.26 -29.80
C GLU A 163 4.54 -6.82 -29.32
N PRO A 164 4.58 -5.83 -30.25
CA PRO A 164 4.44 -4.43 -29.89
C PRO A 164 3.02 -4.07 -29.44
N THR A 165 2.92 -3.06 -28.58
CA THR A 165 1.64 -2.41 -28.24
C THR A 165 0.97 -1.83 -29.48
N LYS A 166 -0.33 -2.09 -29.67
CA LYS A 166 -1.17 -1.49 -30.70
C LYS A 166 -1.72 -0.14 -30.21
N ASP A 167 -1.61 0.89 -31.04
CA ASP A 167 -2.24 2.19 -30.80
C ASP A 167 -3.58 2.23 -31.53
N LEU A 168 -4.66 2.37 -30.76
CA LEU A 168 -6.05 2.37 -31.25
C LEU A 168 -6.65 3.78 -31.26
N THR A 169 -5.85 4.81 -30.99
CA THR A 169 -6.33 6.17 -30.76
C THR A 169 -7.01 6.79 -31.98
N THR A 170 -6.63 6.37 -33.19
CA THR A 170 -7.19 6.90 -34.45
C THR A 170 -8.49 6.25 -34.88
N ASP A 171 -8.93 5.18 -34.20
CA ASP A 171 -10.22 4.55 -34.45
C ASP A 171 -11.35 5.37 -33.80
N ALA A 172 -12.01 6.18 -34.63
CA ALA A 172 -13.07 7.09 -34.16
C ALA A 172 -14.32 6.34 -33.67
N GLU A 173 -14.66 5.20 -34.28
CA GLU A 173 -15.84 4.41 -33.92
C GLU A 173 -15.62 3.71 -32.58
N LEU A 174 -14.47 3.03 -32.43
CA LEU A 174 -14.08 2.40 -31.16
C LEU A 174 -13.99 3.45 -30.05
N LYS A 175 -13.32 4.58 -30.29
CA LYS A 175 -13.23 5.68 -29.31
C LYS A 175 -14.62 6.14 -28.85
N ALA A 176 -15.55 6.38 -29.78
CA ALA A 176 -16.89 6.83 -29.46
C ALA A 176 -17.70 5.78 -28.67
N ALA A 177 -17.48 4.48 -28.96
CA ALA A 177 -18.10 3.39 -28.21
C ALA A 177 -17.52 3.29 -26.78
N LEU A 178 -16.19 3.29 -26.66
CA LEU A 178 -15.50 3.23 -25.36
C LEU A 178 -15.88 4.39 -24.45
N LEU A 179 -16.00 5.61 -24.97
CA LEU A 179 -16.45 6.77 -24.18
C LEU A 179 -17.84 6.57 -23.54
N LYS A 180 -18.74 5.83 -24.18
CA LYS A 180 -20.08 5.52 -23.64
C LYS A 180 -20.07 4.37 -22.64
N ARG A 181 -19.08 3.47 -22.76
CA ARG A 181 -18.98 2.20 -22.01
C ARG A 181 -18.09 2.31 -20.78
N ILE A 182 -16.98 3.02 -20.83
CA ILE A 182 -16.00 3.08 -19.74
C ILE A 182 -16.54 3.95 -18.62
N ARG A 183 -16.96 3.28 -17.54
CA ARG A 183 -17.43 3.89 -16.29
C ARG A 183 -17.33 2.89 -15.14
N PRO A 184 -17.34 3.35 -13.87
CA PRO A 184 -17.32 2.46 -12.72
C PRO A 184 -18.42 1.39 -12.76
N GLY A 185 -18.07 0.16 -12.36
CA GLY A 185 -18.99 -0.98 -12.29
C GLY A 185 -19.22 -1.75 -13.60
N VAL A 186 -18.71 -1.28 -14.74
CA VAL A 186 -18.76 -2.05 -15.99
C VAL A 186 -17.82 -3.26 -15.91
N GLN A 187 -18.26 -4.38 -16.50
CA GLN A 187 -17.55 -5.66 -16.48
C GLN A 187 -17.35 -6.27 -17.88
N ILE A 188 -18.05 -5.76 -18.89
CA ILE A 188 -17.99 -6.25 -20.27
C ILE A 188 -18.03 -5.05 -21.22
N ILE A 189 -17.09 -5.02 -22.17
CA ILE A 189 -16.98 -4.05 -23.25
C ILE A 189 -16.85 -4.83 -24.56
N PRO A 190 -17.97 -5.19 -25.22
CA PRO A 190 -17.97 -6.06 -26.41
C PRO A 190 -17.11 -5.53 -27.56
N GLU A 191 -16.99 -4.20 -27.66
CA GLU A 191 -16.19 -3.52 -28.67
C GLU A 191 -14.68 -3.79 -28.53
N LEU A 192 -14.24 -4.39 -27.41
CA LEU A 192 -12.87 -4.85 -27.21
C LEU A 192 -12.67 -6.37 -27.36
N ALA A 193 -13.69 -7.13 -27.76
CA ALA A 193 -13.61 -8.59 -27.81
C ALA A 193 -12.46 -9.13 -28.70
N GLU A 194 -12.13 -8.44 -29.80
CA GLU A 194 -10.98 -8.80 -30.65
C GLU A 194 -9.60 -8.61 -29.98
N TYR A 195 -9.58 -7.87 -28.86
CA TYR A 195 -8.41 -7.62 -28.04
C TYR A 195 -8.36 -8.51 -26.79
N ALA A 196 -9.09 -9.63 -26.78
CA ALA A 196 -8.88 -10.68 -25.78
C ALA A 196 -7.37 -11.00 -25.68
N GLY A 197 -6.88 -11.17 -24.45
CA GLY A 197 -5.45 -11.34 -24.21
C GLY A 197 -4.65 -10.04 -24.11
N HIS A 198 -5.26 -8.85 -24.19
CA HIS A 198 -4.54 -7.58 -24.14
C HIS A 198 -4.77 -6.82 -22.82
N LEU A 199 -3.71 -6.18 -22.33
CA LEU A 199 -3.81 -5.10 -21.36
C LEU A 199 -4.15 -3.80 -22.11
N VAL A 200 -5.37 -3.31 -21.91
CA VAL A 200 -5.84 -2.04 -22.48
C VAL A 200 -5.55 -0.91 -21.51
N THR A 201 -5.02 0.20 -22.03
CA THR A 201 -4.81 1.45 -21.30
C THR A 201 -5.49 2.59 -22.03
N VAL A 202 -6.26 3.40 -21.31
CA VAL A 202 -6.98 4.55 -21.83
C VAL A 202 -6.64 5.81 -21.04
N SER A 203 -6.50 6.95 -21.70
CA SER A 203 -6.20 8.21 -21.01
C SER A 203 -6.82 9.43 -21.69
N ASP A 204 -7.17 10.41 -20.87
CA ASP A 204 -7.52 11.77 -21.23
C ASP A 204 -6.43 12.72 -20.74
N SER A 205 -5.58 13.18 -21.64
CA SER A 205 -4.50 14.11 -21.33
C SER A 205 -4.99 15.55 -21.09
N SER A 206 -6.21 15.86 -21.52
CA SER A 206 -6.86 17.16 -21.32
C SER A 206 -7.50 17.29 -19.93
N ASP A 207 -7.85 16.18 -19.29
CA ASP A 207 -8.34 16.15 -17.91
C ASP A 207 -7.20 15.81 -16.93
N ARG A 208 -6.82 16.78 -16.08
CA ARG A 208 -5.73 16.64 -15.12
C ARG A 208 -6.26 16.46 -13.71
N ILE A 209 -5.96 15.32 -13.11
CA ILE A 209 -6.32 14.93 -11.73
C ILE A 209 -5.07 14.73 -10.88
N GLY A 210 -5.15 14.52 -9.58
CA GLY A 210 -3.94 14.13 -8.84
C GLY A 210 -2.98 15.27 -8.53
N ILE A 211 -3.45 16.54 -8.47
CA ILE A 211 -2.56 17.67 -8.17
C ILE A 211 -1.89 17.45 -6.81
N ARG A 212 -0.56 17.48 -6.79
CA ARG A 212 0.21 17.15 -5.58
C ARG A 212 0.40 18.36 -4.68
N ALA A 213 -0.12 18.29 -3.46
CA ALA A 213 -0.01 19.40 -2.51
C ALA A 213 1.45 19.63 -2.08
N GLY A 214 1.85 20.91 -1.97
CA GLY A 214 3.19 21.32 -1.53
C GLY A 214 4.27 21.26 -2.61
N TYR A 215 3.90 21.04 -3.88
CA TYR A 215 4.81 21.09 -5.02
C TYR A 215 4.33 22.13 -6.03
N ALA A 216 5.00 23.29 -6.06
CA ALA A 216 4.70 24.33 -7.04
C ALA A 216 4.78 23.80 -8.47
N ASN A 217 3.86 24.23 -9.35
CA ASN A 217 3.79 23.84 -10.76
C ASN A 217 3.52 22.36 -11.04
N ASN A 218 3.10 21.56 -10.04
CA ASN A 218 2.62 20.21 -10.32
C ASN A 218 1.34 20.26 -11.17
N LYS A 219 1.37 19.62 -12.34
CA LYS A 219 0.24 19.61 -13.30
C LYS A 219 -0.73 18.44 -13.10
N GLY A 220 -0.65 17.73 -11.98
CA GLY A 220 -1.36 16.47 -11.77
C GLY A 220 -0.92 15.36 -12.74
N TRP A 221 -1.80 14.40 -12.96
CA TRP A 221 -1.75 13.24 -13.87
C TRP A 221 -2.88 13.36 -14.88
N ALA A 222 -2.69 12.81 -16.09
CA ALA A 222 -3.81 12.60 -17.00
C ALA A 222 -4.81 11.68 -16.31
N ARG A 223 -6.11 11.91 -16.49
CA ARG A 223 -7.08 10.89 -16.10
C ARG A 223 -6.79 9.66 -16.94
N GLU A 224 -6.54 8.54 -16.27
CA GLU A 224 -6.07 7.33 -16.93
C GLU A 224 -6.61 6.11 -16.17
N ASP A 225 -6.91 5.06 -16.94
CA ASP A 225 -7.33 3.77 -16.42
C ASP A 225 -6.76 2.65 -17.32
N PHE A 226 -6.67 1.44 -16.77
CA PHE A 226 -6.17 0.26 -17.46
C PHE A 226 -6.82 -1.00 -16.89
N PHE A 227 -7.08 -1.96 -17.78
CA PHE A 227 -7.74 -3.23 -17.49
C PHE A 227 -7.34 -4.28 -18.53
N TYR A 228 -7.38 -5.55 -18.15
CA TYR A 228 -7.12 -6.67 -19.05
C TYR A 228 -8.42 -7.14 -19.70
N VAL A 229 -8.36 -7.52 -20.96
CA VAL A 229 -9.52 -7.97 -21.74
C VAL A 229 -9.48 -9.48 -21.91
N GLU A 230 -10.54 -10.13 -21.47
CA GLU A 230 -10.86 -11.54 -21.64
C GLU A 230 -11.82 -11.73 -22.83
N GLU A 231 -12.14 -13.00 -23.11
CA GLU A 231 -13.11 -13.40 -24.12
C GLU A 231 -14.42 -12.59 -24.04
N GLU A 232 -15.03 -12.34 -25.21
CA GLU A 232 -16.26 -11.57 -25.37
C GLU A 232 -16.18 -10.11 -24.84
N GLY A 233 -14.97 -9.60 -24.58
CA GLY A 233 -14.75 -8.25 -24.07
C GLY A 233 -14.97 -8.12 -22.56
N ARG A 234 -15.01 -9.23 -21.82
CA ARG A 234 -15.01 -9.20 -20.35
C ARG A 234 -13.74 -8.51 -19.85
N ILE A 235 -13.83 -7.68 -18.82
CA ILE A 235 -12.65 -6.97 -18.29
C ILE A 235 -12.24 -7.47 -16.91
N ILE A 236 -10.93 -7.48 -16.66
CA ILE A 236 -10.32 -7.69 -15.34
C ILE A 236 -9.62 -6.39 -14.92
N GLY A 237 -9.93 -5.93 -13.72
CA GLY A 237 -9.49 -4.64 -13.19
C GLY A 237 -10.61 -3.61 -13.25
N ASP A 238 -11.12 -3.22 -12.08
CA ASP A 238 -12.24 -2.29 -11.99
C ASP A 238 -11.91 -0.94 -12.61
N ILE A 239 -12.86 -0.32 -13.29
CA ILE A 239 -12.73 1.04 -13.81
C ILE A 239 -13.01 2.03 -12.68
N ALA A 240 -12.08 2.94 -12.42
CA ALA A 240 -12.17 3.89 -11.31
C ALA A 240 -12.84 5.23 -11.72
N TRP A 241 -12.93 5.52 -13.01
CA TRP A 241 -13.34 6.83 -13.51
C TRP A 241 -14.20 6.78 -14.77
N GLU A 242 -15.01 7.81 -14.95
CA GLU A 242 -15.57 8.18 -16.25
C GLU A 242 -14.63 9.15 -16.98
N PHE A 243 -14.74 9.20 -18.29
CA PHE A 243 -13.87 10.01 -19.16
C PHE A 243 -14.69 11.02 -19.96
N LYS A 244 -14.14 12.23 -20.18
CA LYS A 244 -14.74 13.26 -21.04
C LYS A 244 -14.29 13.09 -22.47
N ASP A 245 -13.03 12.74 -22.66
CA ASP A 245 -12.46 12.32 -23.93
C ASP A 245 -11.49 11.13 -23.72
N LEU A 246 -11.11 10.46 -24.81
CA LEU A 246 -10.00 9.50 -24.84
C LEU A 246 -8.95 10.02 -25.82
N THR A 247 -7.88 10.60 -25.30
CA THR A 247 -6.75 11.12 -26.10
C THR A 247 -5.69 10.06 -26.40
N SER A 248 -5.74 8.90 -25.73
CA SER A 248 -4.94 7.73 -26.07
C SER A 248 -5.67 6.45 -25.69
N ILE A 249 -5.65 5.47 -26.59
CA ILE A 249 -6.16 4.11 -26.39
C ILE A 249 -5.08 3.16 -26.87
N LYS A 250 -4.60 2.28 -26.00
CA LYS A 250 -3.52 1.33 -26.31
C LYS A 250 -3.92 -0.07 -25.89
N ALA A 251 -3.63 -1.05 -26.74
CA ALA A 251 -3.77 -2.48 -26.43
C ALA A 251 -2.40 -3.14 -26.45
N THR A 252 -1.89 -3.51 -25.28
CA THR A 252 -0.60 -4.23 -25.15
C THR A 252 -0.89 -5.72 -25.07
N PRO A 253 -0.42 -6.54 -26.02
CA PRO A 253 -0.67 -7.98 -25.97
C PRO A 253 -0.01 -8.58 -24.72
N CYS A 254 -0.69 -9.50 -24.06
CA CYS A 254 -0.12 -10.31 -22.99
C CYS A 254 0.13 -11.71 -23.53
N ASN A 255 1.32 -12.26 -23.27
CA ASN A 255 1.68 -13.59 -23.74
C ASN A 255 0.73 -14.67 -23.18
N ASP A 256 0.65 -15.80 -23.88
CA ASP A 256 -0.10 -16.99 -23.45
C ASP A 256 0.68 -17.85 -22.43
N THR A 257 1.98 -17.59 -22.29
CA THR A 257 2.92 -18.33 -21.45
C THR A 257 3.70 -17.43 -20.50
N TYR A 258 4.10 -17.99 -19.35
CA TYR A 258 4.97 -17.28 -18.41
C TYR A 258 6.42 -17.30 -18.88
N LEU A 259 7.08 -16.14 -18.79
CA LEU A 259 8.53 -16.01 -18.84
C LEU A 259 9.08 -16.10 -17.41
N ILE A 260 10.07 -16.98 -17.19
CA ILE A 260 10.73 -17.17 -15.89
C ILE A 260 12.17 -16.67 -15.95
N VAL A 261 12.52 -15.77 -15.04
CA VAL A 261 13.90 -15.33 -14.78
C VAL A 261 14.25 -15.68 -13.34
N GLU A 262 15.15 -16.64 -13.15
CA GLU A 262 15.45 -17.18 -11.83
C GLU A 262 16.94 -17.28 -11.51
N GLY A 263 17.27 -17.17 -10.22
CA GLY A 263 18.65 -17.19 -9.74
C GLY A 263 19.35 -15.84 -9.94
N GLY A 264 20.60 -15.76 -9.51
CA GLY A 264 21.46 -14.60 -9.74
C GLY A 264 21.67 -13.69 -8.52
N GLY A 265 22.93 -13.36 -8.26
CA GLY A 265 23.36 -12.34 -7.32
C GLY A 265 23.81 -11.06 -8.03
N PHE A 266 23.47 -9.90 -7.48
CA PHE A 266 23.83 -8.59 -8.03
C PHE A 266 24.61 -7.77 -7.02
N TYR A 267 25.84 -7.41 -7.36
CA TYR A 267 26.65 -6.46 -6.62
C TYR A 267 26.69 -5.11 -7.32
N PHE A 268 26.57 -4.03 -6.55
CA PHE A 268 26.57 -2.66 -7.06
C PHE A 268 27.76 -1.87 -6.52
N SER A 269 28.38 -1.07 -7.38
CA SER A 269 29.53 -0.25 -6.99
C SER A 269 29.21 0.83 -5.96
N GLY A 270 27.95 1.28 -5.87
CA GLY A 270 27.46 2.34 -4.99
C GLY A 270 27.72 3.75 -5.53
N ASP A 271 28.27 3.87 -6.74
CA ASP A 271 28.78 5.12 -7.30
C ASP A 271 27.69 5.97 -7.99
N THR A 272 27.96 7.27 -8.10
CA THR A 272 27.15 8.20 -8.89
C THR A 272 27.39 7.97 -10.39
N PRO A 273 26.34 7.95 -11.23
CA PRO A 273 26.49 7.92 -12.69
C PRO A 273 27.32 9.09 -13.23
N VAL A 274 28.28 8.82 -14.15
CA VAL A 274 29.19 9.85 -14.69
C VAL A 274 28.56 10.70 -15.79
N THR A 275 27.39 10.32 -16.31
CA THR A 275 26.69 11.04 -17.39
C THR A 275 26.12 12.41 -16.96
N GLY A 276 26.18 12.75 -15.67
CA GLY A 276 26.07 14.13 -15.16
C GLY A 276 24.67 14.78 -15.18
N GLY A 277 23.59 14.03 -15.40
CA GLY A 277 22.24 14.58 -15.51
C GLY A 277 21.37 14.34 -14.27
N LYS A 278 20.89 15.40 -13.62
CA LYS A 278 19.97 15.26 -12.47
C LYS A 278 18.73 14.42 -12.79
N GLY A 279 18.35 13.54 -11.87
CA GLY A 279 17.08 12.81 -11.90
C GLY A 279 17.24 11.30 -11.79
N TYR A 280 16.17 10.58 -12.10
CA TYR A 280 16.14 9.13 -11.90
C TYR A 280 16.96 8.36 -12.94
N TYR A 281 17.81 7.45 -12.44
CA TYR A 281 18.61 6.53 -13.24
C TYR A 281 18.06 5.09 -13.17
N GLN A 282 18.12 4.41 -14.32
CA GLN A 282 17.87 2.98 -14.46
C GLN A 282 19.16 2.22 -14.11
N HIS A 283 19.05 1.12 -13.37
CA HIS A 283 20.24 0.35 -12.96
C HIS A 283 19.99 -1.16 -12.86
N GLY A 284 18.78 -1.62 -13.15
CA GLY A 284 18.38 -3.02 -12.95
C GLY A 284 17.59 -3.59 -14.12
N ILE A 285 16.52 -4.31 -13.78
CA ILE A 285 15.66 -5.05 -14.68
C ILE A 285 14.35 -4.28 -14.89
N LYS A 286 14.10 -3.88 -16.13
CA LYS A 286 12.82 -3.28 -16.52
C LYS A 286 11.91 -4.33 -17.12
N ILE A 287 10.71 -4.45 -16.56
CA ILE A 287 9.74 -5.48 -16.90
C ILE A 287 8.54 -4.84 -17.59
N ARG A 288 8.39 -5.14 -18.88
CA ARG A 288 7.30 -4.68 -19.75
C ARG A 288 6.56 -5.83 -20.43
N ARG A 289 6.93 -7.07 -20.11
CA ARG A 289 6.23 -8.27 -20.53
C ARG A 289 5.27 -8.70 -19.43
N SER A 290 4.00 -8.85 -19.79
CA SER A 290 3.00 -9.45 -18.91
C SER A 290 3.30 -10.93 -18.69
N ARG A 291 2.71 -11.56 -17.66
CA ARG A 291 2.96 -12.98 -17.34
C ARG A 291 4.44 -13.28 -17.19
N THR A 292 5.08 -12.58 -16.26
CA THR A 292 6.50 -12.74 -15.96
C THR A 292 6.68 -13.12 -14.49
N ILE A 293 7.56 -14.08 -14.22
CA ILE A 293 7.98 -14.44 -12.86
C ILE A 293 9.48 -14.17 -12.76
N VAL A 294 9.86 -13.28 -11.83
CA VAL A 294 11.25 -13.07 -11.45
C VAL A 294 11.44 -13.59 -10.03
N ARG A 295 12.40 -14.49 -9.83
CA ARG A 295 12.55 -15.15 -8.52
C ARG A 295 13.97 -15.53 -8.13
N GLN A 296 14.15 -15.80 -6.84
CA GLN A 296 15.40 -16.35 -6.27
C GLN A 296 16.62 -15.47 -6.56
N GLN A 297 16.52 -14.19 -6.21
CA GLN A 297 17.56 -13.20 -6.49
C GLN A 297 18.04 -12.49 -5.24
N TRP A 298 19.29 -12.03 -5.30
CA TRP A 298 19.91 -11.31 -4.20
C TRP A 298 20.61 -10.06 -4.71
N MET A 299 20.40 -8.94 -4.04
CA MET A 299 21.06 -7.66 -4.33
C MET A 299 21.95 -7.23 -3.17
N GLY A 300 23.14 -6.67 -3.40
CA GLY A 300 24.01 -6.11 -2.37
C GLY A 300 25.05 -5.12 -2.91
N LEU A 301 25.73 -4.40 -2.02
CA LEU A 301 26.89 -3.59 -2.41
C LEU A 301 28.12 -4.48 -2.53
N GLU A 302 28.99 -4.12 -3.47
CA GLU A 302 30.35 -4.65 -3.56
C GLU A 302 31.07 -4.63 -2.20
N LYS A 303 31.92 -5.64 -1.97
CA LYS A 303 32.59 -5.81 -0.67
C LYS A 303 33.40 -4.55 -0.30
N GLY A 304 33.12 -4.00 0.88
CA GLY A 304 33.80 -2.80 1.39
C GLY A 304 33.30 -1.48 0.78
N ARG A 305 32.32 -1.51 -0.13
CA ARG A 305 31.73 -0.31 -0.72
C ARG A 305 30.54 0.20 0.09
N ARG A 306 30.19 1.47 -0.15
CA ARG A 306 29.02 2.16 0.43
C ARG A 306 28.22 2.80 -0.70
N ASP A 307 26.93 3.01 -0.48
CA ASP A 307 26.11 3.79 -1.40
C ASP A 307 26.45 5.27 -1.25
N VAL A 308 27.27 5.78 -2.17
CA VAL A 308 27.71 7.18 -2.23
C VAL A 308 27.02 7.98 -3.33
N SER A 309 26.15 7.33 -4.12
CA SER A 309 25.41 7.98 -5.19
C SER A 309 24.64 9.21 -4.67
N ILE A 310 24.73 10.33 -5.38
CA ILE A 310 23.92 11.53 -5.11
C ILE A 310 22.69 11.64 -6.00
N GLU A 311 22.53 10.71 -6.95
CA GLU A 311 21.40 10.66 -7.88
C GLU A 311 20.43 9.53 -7.52
N PRO A 312 19.11 9.75 -7.68
CA PRO A 312 18.11 8.76 -7.31
C PRO A 312 18.02 7.61 -8.31
N ARG A 313 17.70 6.43 -7.77
CA ARG A 313 17.43 5.22 -8.55
C ARG A 313 15.92 5.01 -8.72
N CYS A 314 15.47 4.61 -9.91
CA CYS A 314 14.04 4.40 -10.18
C CYS A 314 13.48 3.07 -9.66
N GLY A 315 14.31 2.19 -9.12
CA GLY A 315 14.02 0.77 -8.87
C GLY A 315 15.05 -0.11 -9.57
N PHE A 316 15.41 -1.23 -8.95
CA PHE A 316 16.12 -2.31 -9.63
C PHE A 316 15.11 -3.14 -10.41
N TYR A 317 14.02 -3.57 -9.78
CA TYR A 317 12.88 -4.16 -10.47
C TYR A 317 11.88 -3.06 -10.81
N VAL A 318 11.66 -2.81 -12.09
CA VAL A 318 10.74 -1.75 -12.56
C VAL A 318 9.66 -2.35 -13.45
N LEU A 319 8.44 -2.49 -12.92
CA LEU A 319 7.29 -3.03 -13.65
C LEU A 319 6.54 -1.90 -14.35
N GLN A 320 6.34 -1.97 -15.67
CA GLN A 320 5.70 -0.89 -16.42
C GLN A 320 4.70 -1.41 -17.44
N GLY A 321 3.40 -1.14 -17.23
CA GLY A 321 2.34 -1.52 -18.17
C GLY A 321 2.24 -3.04 -18.30
N VAL A 322 2.06 -3.72 -17.17
CA VAL A 322 2.08 -5.19 -17.11
C VAL A 322 0.84 -5.74 -16.44
N TYR A 323 0.44 -6.92 -16.90
CA TYR A 323 -0.56 -7.77 -16.30
C TYR A 323 0.10 -9.03 -15.74
N ASP A 324 -0.28 -9.42 -14.52
CA ASP A 324 0.04 -10.72 -13.95
C ASP A 324 1.56 -11.01 -13.86
N VAL A 325 2.26 -10.21 -13.04
CA VAL A 325 3.70 -10.34 -12.82
C VAL A 325 3.98 -10.64 -11.35
N THR A 326 4.87 -11.61 -11.11
CA THR A 326 5.29 -12.00 -9.77
C THR A 326 6.77 -11.73 -9.53
N LEU A 327 7.08 -11.09 -8.39
CA LEU A 327 8.43 -11.05 -7.81
C LEU A 327 8.45 -11.95 -6.58
N GLU A 328 9.34 -12.93 -6.51
CA GLU A 328 9.28 -13.96 -5.48
C GLU A 328 10.66 -14.37 -4.93
N ASN A 329 10.79 -14.49 -3.61
CA ASN A 329 12.04 -14.93 -2.96
C ASN A 329 13.24 -14.04 -3.34
N ILE A 330 13.09 -12.72 -3.19
CA ILE A 330 14.12 -11.75 -3.55
C ILE A 330 14.54 -10.93 -2.34
N ARG A 331 15.86 -10.79 -2.15
CA ARG A 331 16.42 -9.75 -1.30
C ARG A 331 16.68 -8.50 -2.14
N CYS A 332 15.92 -7.44 -1.90
CA CYS A 332 16.12 -6.14 -2.54
C CYS A 332 16.96 -5.19 -1.67
N MET A 333 17.41 -4.09 -2.27
CA MET A 333 18.15 -3.04 -1.57
C MET A 333 17.36 -1.74 -1.38
N PRO A 334 17.16 -1.28 -0.13
CA PRO A 334 16.80 0.11 0.16
C PRO A 334 18.06 1.01 0.11
N TRP A 335 18.08 1.98 -0.79
CA TRP A 335 19.22 2.86 -1.03
C TRP A 335 19.32 4.01 -0.01
N GLU A 336 20.54 4.51 0.20
CA GLU A 336 20.79 5.66 1.07
C GLU A 336 20.24 6.94 0.42
N GLN A 337 19.55 7.76 1.22
CA GLN A 337 19.07 9.07 0.76
C GLN A 337 19.52 10.18 1.69
N ASN A 338 19.39 9.96 3.00
CA ASN A 338 19.69 10.98 4.00
C ASN A 338 21.15 10.83 4.43
N ARG A 339 21.93 11.91 4.33
CA ARG A 339 23.31 11.95 4.82
C ARG A 339 23.51 13.12 5.77
N GLY A 340 24.51 13.02 6.66
CA GLY A 340 24.82 14.10 7.61
C GLY A 340 25.15 15.41 6.90
N ASP A 341 25.92 15.32 5.81
CA ASP A 341 26.10 16.41 4.86
C ASP A 341 24.89 16.49 3.91
N LYS A 342 24.11 17.57 4.03
CA LYS A 342 22.92 17.81 3.20
C LYS A 342 23.25 18.02 1.73
N ALA A 343 24.44 18.51 1.39
CA ALA A 343 24.87 18.66 -0.01
C ALA A 343 25.08 17.30 -0.70
N LYS A 344 25.27 16.23 0.09
CA LYS A 344 25.43 14.85 -0.39
C LYS A 344 24.16 14.02 -0.28
N SER A 345 23.05 14.59 0.20
CA SER A 345 21.78 13.87 0.28
C SER A 345 21.13 13.76 -1.10
N VAL A 346 20.45 12.64 -1.35
CA VAL A 346 19.73 12.44 -2.62
C VAL A 346 18.44 13.27 -2.59
N ALA A 347 18.25 14.13 -3.58
CA ALA A 347 17.15 15.12 -3.59
C ALA A 347 15.74 14.51 -3.71
N HIS A 348 15.64 13.30 -4.26
CA HIS A 348 14.38 12.60 -4.48
C HIS A 348 14.36 11.25 -3.77
N GLY A 349 13.21 10.56 -3.78
CA GLY A 349 13.17 9.17 -3.35
C GLY A 349 14.07 8.31 -4.23
N THR A 350 14.64 7.24 -3.67
CA THR A 350 15.51 6.31 -4.38
C THR A 350 15.09 4.89 -4.02
N TYR A 351 14.91 4.04 -5.03
CA TYR A 351 14.08 2.83 -4.89
C TYR A 351 14.81 1.57 -5.33
N GLY A 352 14.49 0.46 -4.66
CA GLY A 352 14.83 -0.90 -5.10
C GLY A 352 13.69 -1.55 -5.89
N LEU A 353 12.45 -1.15 -5.60
CA LEU A 353 11.22 -1.60 -6.25
C LEU A 353 10.48 -0.40 -6.84
N GLY A 354 10.32 -0.40 -8.16
CA GLY A 354 9.60 0.64 -8.90
C GLY A 354 8.49 0.05 -9.75
N GLY A 355 7.50 0.88 -10.09
CA GLY A 355 6.53 0.46 -11.09
C GLY A 355 5.42 1.43 -11.38
N ALA A 356 4.77 1.25 -12.52
CA ALA A 356 3.53 1.93 -12.84
C ALA A 356 2.63 1.15 -13.81
N ARG A 357 1.31 1.27 -13.66
CA ARG A 357 0.31 0.55 -14.49
C ARG A 357 0.48 -0.95 -14.33
N MET A 358 0.39 -1.40 -13.09
CA MET A 358 0.56 -2.78 -12.67
C MET A 358 -0.81 -3.38 -12.39
N LEU A 359 -1.25 -4.38 -13.15
CA LEU A 359 -2.50 -5.10 -12.91
C LEU A 359 -2.21 -6.52 -12.45
N ASN A 360 -2.86 -6.97 -11.38
CA ASN A 360 -2.78 -8.34 -10.86
C ASN A 360 -1.34 -8.79 -10.54
N CYS A 361 -0.51 -7.89 -10.00
CA CYS A 361 0.88 -8.21 -9.67
C CYS A 361 1.00 -8.72 -8.23
N THR A 362 1.98 -9.59 -7.97
CA THR A 362 2.23 -10.17 -6.64
C THR A 362 3.69 -10.06 -6.25
N PHE A 363 3.95 -9.50 -5.08
CA PHE A 363 5.27 -9.52 -4.44
C PHE A 363 5.21 -10.50 -3.27
N ARG A 364 6.00 -11.57 -3.33
CA ARG A 364 5.96 -12.66 -2.35
C ARG A 364 7.33 -12.94 -1.76
N ASN A 365 7.39 -13.06 -0.44
CA ASN A 365 8.62 -13.40 0.28
C ASN A 365 9.81 -12.50 -0.11
N LEU A 366 9.56 -11.19 -0.15
CA LEU A 366 10.58 -10.20 -0.42
C LEU A 366 11.19 -9.67 0.88
N THR A 367 12.50 -9.47 0.90
CA THR A 367 13.19 -8.84 2.04
C THR A 367 13.90 -7.56 1.59
N ALA A 368 13.59 -6.43 2.24
CA ALA A 368 14.19 -5.13 1.99
C ALA A 368 14.10 -4.23 3.23
N GLU A 369 14.82 -4.61 4.29
CA GLU A 369 14.91 -3.85 5.54
C GLU A 369 16.18 -2.98 5.56
N ALA A 370 16.10 -1.75 6.08
CA ALA A 370 17.27 -0.88 6.26
C ALA A 370 17.04 0.17 7.35
N GLY A 371 18.12 0.78 7.84
CA GLY A 371 18.10 1.82 8.88
C GLY A 371 17.71 3.22 8.38
N TRP A 372 17.73 4.20 9.28
CA TRP A 372 17.15 5.55 9.09
C TRP A 372 17.66 6.35 7.88
N VAL A 373 18.93 6.13 7.53
CA VAL A 373 19.65 6.76 6.40
C VAL A 373 19.03 6.37 5.06
N SER A 374 18.56 5.13 4.94
CA SER A 374 17.93 4.62 3.73
C SER A 374 16.54 5.20 3.51
N TRP A 375 16.17 5.35 2.24
CA TRP A 375 14.80 5.62 1.84
C TRP A 375 13.94 4.36 1.90
N GLY A 376 12.64 4.51 1.64
CA GLY A 376 11.77 3.35 1.45
C GLY A 376 12.07 2.64 0.14
N VAL A 377 12.06 1.30 0.16
CA VAL A 377 12.38 0.48 -1.02
C VAL A 377 11.41 0.69 -2.20
N PHE A 378 10.16 1.07 -1.90
CA PHE A 378 9.05 1.22 -2.86
C PHE A 378 8.91 2.62 -3.46
N GLY A 379 8.64 2.68 -4.77
CA GLY A 379 8.11 3.84 -5.47
C GLY A 379 7.19 3.42 -6.63
N THR A 380 5.88 3.32 -6.39
CA THR A 380 4.91 2.85 -7.41
C THR A 380 3.73 3.81 -7.62
N ASN A 381 3.05 3.70 -8.76
CA ASN A 381 1.88 4.51 -9.13
C ASN A 381 0.91 3.70 -9.99
N LEU A 382 -0.39 3.97 -9.92
CA LEU A 382 -1.38 3.35 -10.82
C LEU A 382 -1.28 1.81 -10.77
N ASN A 383 -1.61 1.24 -9.61
CA ASN A 383 -1.59 -0.20 -9.39
C ASN A 383 -3.02 -0.71 -9.21
N LYS A 384 -3.34 -1.89 -9.71
CA LYS A 384 -4.63 -2.54 -9.55
C LYS A 384 -4.49 -4.01 -9.17
N ASN A 385 -5.30 -4.46 -8.21
CA ASN A 385 -5.25 -5.84 -7.70
C ASN A 385 -3.83 -6.25 -7.28
N PHE A 386 -3.19 -5.43 -6.45
CA PHE A 386 -1.80 -5.61 -6.06
C PHE A 386 -1.70 -6.40 -4.76
N ARG A 387 -0.85 -7.45 -4.73
CA ARG A 387 -0.67 -8.34 -3.58
C ARG A 387 0.75 -8.27 -3.04
N ILE A 388 0.88 -8.21 -1.71
CA ILE A 388 2.15 -8.26 -0.98
C ILE A 388 2.02 -9.30 0.12
N GLU A 389 2.77 -10.40 -0.01
CA GLU A 389 2.56 -11.64 0.76
C GLU A 389 3.86 -12.09 1.43
N GLY A 390 3.85 -12.33 2.74
CA GLY A 390 5.00 -12.93 3.43
C GLY A 390 6.28 -12.08 3.38
N CYS A 391 6.16 -10.76 3.23
CA CYS A 391 7.31 -9.88 2.97
C CYS A 391 7.82 -9.18 4.25
N ARG A 392 9.12 -8.88 4.28
CA ARG A 392 9.76 -7.99 5.26
C ARG A 392 10.33 -6.75 4.56
N LEU A 393 9.63 -5.62 4.64
CA LEU A 393 9.93 -4.42 3.85
C LEU A 393 10.00 -3.19 4.73
N ASN A 394 10.99 -2.31 4.52
CA ASN A 394 11.05 -1.07 5.29
C ASN A 394 9.90 -0.08 4.97
N ARG A 395 9.28 -0.21 3.79
CA ARG A 395 8.17 0.62 3.30
C ARG A 395 7.30 -0.15 2.30
N ILE A 396 6.00 0.11 2.33
CA ILE A 396 5.08 -0.15 1.21
C ILE A 396 4.53 1.20 0.76
N ASP A 397 4.66 1.55 -0.52
CA ASP A 397 4.26 2.86 -1.00
C ASP A 397 3.63 2.86 -2.39
N VAL A 398 2.51 3.59 -2.48
CA VAL A 398 1.87 3.98 -3.72
C VAL A 398 1.71 5.50 -3.70
N HIS A 399 2.42 6.18 -4.59
CA HIS A 399 2.40 7.64 -4.70
C HIS A 399 1.04 8.13 -5.18
N PHE A 400 0.57 7.60 -6.31
CA PHE A 400 -0.70 8.00 -6.90
C PHE A 400 -1.52 6.78 -7.30
N HIS A 401 -2.75 6.72 -6.79
CA HIS A 401 -3.86 5.88 -7.24
C HIS A 401 -3.58 4.37 -7.28
N CYS A 402 -3.75 3.70 -6.13
CA CYS A 402 -3.93 2.24 -6.06
C CYS A 402 -5.42 1.88 -6.11
N TRP A 403 -5.81 0.81 -6.79
CA TRP A 403 -7.16 0.24 -6.73
C TRP A 403 -7.10 -1.24 -6.36
N ASN A 404 -7.56 -1.60 -5.16
CA ASN A 404 -7.37 -2.93 -4.56
C ASN A 404 -5.89 -3.23 -4.21
N LEU A 405 -5.58 -3.24 -2.92
CA LEU A 405 -4.29 -3.57 -2.32
C LEU A 405 -4.49 -4.58 -1.19
N TYR A 406 -3.80 -5.72 -1.29
CA TYR A 406 -3.85 -6.80 -0.32
C TYR A 406 -2.46 -7.01 0.26
N ILE A 407 -2.34 -6.94 1.59
CA ILE A 407 -1.10 -7.13 2.33
C ILE A 407 -1.34 -8.23 3.36
N SER A 408 -0.59 -9.33 3.32
CA SER A 408 -0.75 -10.42 4.28
C SER A 408 0.57 -10.95 4.79
N ASP A 409 0.59 -11.32 6.08
CA ASP A 409 1.68 -12.02 6.74
C ASP A 409 3.03 -11.28 6.60
N CYS A 410 2.99 -9.94 6.69
CA CYS A 410 4.13 -9.07 6.46
C CYS A 410 4.71 -8.46 7.74
N ILE A 411 5.97 -8.04 7.66
CA ILE A 411 6.60 -7.11 8.61
C ILE A 411 6.99 -5.85 7.86
N VAL A 412 6.46 -4.70 8.28
CA VAL A 412 6.72 -3.40 7.65
C VAL A 412 7.50 -2.49 8.60
N GLY A 413 8.65 -2.01 8.14
CA GLY A 413 9.54 -1.15 8.91
C GLY A 413 9.05 0.30 9.08
N PHE A 414 9.91 1.13 9.65
CA PHE A 414 9.59 2.47 10.14
C PHE A 414 9.26 3.51 9.07
N LYS A 415 9.55 3.27 7.77
CA LYS A 415 9.05 4.14 6.70
C LYS A 415 7.55 3.87 6.41
N GLY A 416 7.04 2.72 6.83
CA GLY A 416 5.60 2.44 6.97
C GLY A 416 4.85 2.14 5.67
N ILE A 417 3.53 2.06 5.80
CA ILE A 417 2.60 1.91 4.68
C ILE A 417 2.07 3.30 4.32
N SER A 418 2.33 3.75 3.10
CA SER A 418 2.01 5.10 2.61
C SER A 418 1.28 5.02 1.28
N VAL A 419 -0.03 5.19 1.27
CA VAL A 419 -0.88 4.89 0.10
C VAL A 419 -1.96 5.95 -0.16
N THR A 420 -2.45 6.00 -1.38
CA THR A 420 -3.67 6.75 -1.78
C THR A 420 -4.35 5.98 -2.90
N GLY A 421 -5.68 5.97 -2.95
CA GLY A 421 -6.36 5.03 -3.84
C GLY A 421 -7.85 4.86 -3.66
N GLY A 422 -8.32 3.65 -3.91
CA GLY A 422 -9.69 3.19 -3.77
C GLY A 422 -9.80 1.67 -3.90
N GLY A 423 -11.03 1.17 -3.93
CA GLY A 423 -11.30 -0.27 -3.87
C GLY A 423 -10.97 -0.87 -2.51
N ASP A 424 -10.52 -2.12 -2.48
CA ASP A 424 -10.24 -2.87 -1.25
C ASP A 424 -8.82 -2.64 -0.74
N LEU A 425 -8.66 -2.10 0.47
CA LEU A 425 -7.39 -2.11 1.21
C LEU A 425 -7.49 -3.09 2.36
N PHE A 426 -7.00 -4.30 2.14
CA PHE A 426 -7.04 -5.36 3.14
C PHE A 426 -5.64 -5.67 3.64
N VAL A 427 -5.48 -5.60 4.97
CA VAL A 427 -4.24 -5.95 5.65
C VAL A 427 -4.55 -7.01 6.70
N ASP A 428 -3.93 -8.17 6.55
CA ASP A 428 -4.12 -9.34 7.39
C ASP A 428 -2.78 -9.74 8.04
N ASN A 429 -2.80 -10.11 9.32
CA ASN A 429 -1.67 -10.72 10.04
C ASN A 429 -0.32 -9.98 9.89
N THR A 430 -0.35 -8.65 9.89
CA THR A 430 0.82 -7.84 9.56
C THR A 430 1.29 -7.00 10.74
N THR A 431 2.60 -7.01 10.98
CA THR A 431 3.25 -6.16 11.98
C THR A 431 3.84 -4.92 11.33
N ARG A 432 3.57 -3.74 11.90
CA ARG A 432 4.12 -2.47 11.45
C ARG A 432 4.93 -1.81 12.57
N HIS A 433 6.21 -1.56 12.33
CA HIS A 433 7.08 -0.80 13.25
C HIS A 433 7.00 0.71 13.00
N GLY A 434 6.80 1.48 14.06
CA GLY A 434 6.74 2.95 14.11
C GLY A 434 5.36 3.47 14.56
N THR A 435 5.11 4.78 14.44
CA THR A 435 3.93 5.41 15.05
C THR A 435 2.62 5.41 14.24
N ARG A 436 2.61 5.05 12.96
CA ARG A 436 1.41 5.04 12.10
C ARG A 436 1.26 3.71 11.36
N PHE A 437 0.16 2.97 11.53
CA PHE A 437 -0.02 1.70 10.82
C PHE A 437 -0.17 1.92 9.31
N ILE A 438 -1.17 2.71 8.90
CA ILE A 438 -1.33 3.21 7.53
C ILE A 438 -1.34 4.74 7.54
N THR A 439 -0.51 5.33 6.69
CA THR A 439 -0.56 6.74 6.36
C THR A 439 -1.20 6.92 4.99
N PHE A 440 -2.39 7.52 4.95
CA PHE A 440 -2.96 7.95 3.68
C PHE A 440 -2.26 9.23 3.23
N ARG A 441 -1.75 9.23 2.00
CA ARG A 441 -0.81 10.26 1.54
C ARG A 441 -1.43 11.66 1.54
N PRO A 442 -0.99 12.58 2.43
CA PRO A 442 -1.61 13.90 2.57
C PRO A 442 -1.38 14.79 1.34
N ASP A 443 -0.30 14.54 0.61
CA ASP A 443 0.02 15.28 -0.62
C ASP A 443 -0.81 14.86 -1.83
N TYR A 444 -1.61 13.79 -1.70
CA TYR A 444 -2.60 13.31 -2.67
C TYR A 444 -3.96 13.11 -1.99
N GLY A 445 -4.36 14.08 -1.16
CA GLY A 445 -5.71 14.17 -0.60
C GLY A 445 -6.05 13.13 0.47
N ALA A 446 -5.07 12.35 0.95
CA ALA A 446 -5.21 11.27 1.94
C ALA A 446 -6.41 10.33 1.66
N LYS A 447 -6.71 10.08 0.39
CA LYS A 447 -7.93 9.40 -0.04
C LYS A 447 -7.80 7.88 -0.05
N TRP A 448 -8.88 7.19 0.34
CA TRP A 448 -9.11 5.80 -0.05
C TRP A 448 -10.59 5.55 -0.41
N ASP A 449 -10.96 5.69 -1.68
CA ASP A 449 -12.35 5.50 -2.10
C ASP A 449 -12.75 4.02 -2.21
N GLY A 450 -13.03 3.38 -1.07
CA GLY A 450 -13.44 1.97 -1.02
C GLY A 450 -13.41 1.39 0.39
N ARG A 451 -13.21 0.08 0.53
CA ARG A 451 -13.20 -0.61 1.83
C ARG A 451 -11.80 -0.63 2.42
N VAL A 452 -11.67 -0.43 3.72
CA VAL A 452 -10.43 -0.61 4.48
C VAL A 452 -10.68 -1.64 5.57
N ARG A 453 -9.86 -2.70 5.61
CA ARG A 453 -9.94 -3.77 6.62
C ARG A 453 -8.56 -4.09 7.17
N LEU A 454 -8.39 -4.04 8.48
CA LEU A 454 -7.23 -4.55 9.21
C LEU A 454 -7.67 -5.69 10.11
N ARG A 455 -7.00 -6.85 10.04
CA ARG A 455 -7.33 -8.01 10.86
C ARG A 455 -6.07 -8.70 11.40
N GLY A 456 -6.03 -9.00 12.70
CA GLY A 456 -4.90 -9.71 13.32
C GLY A 456 -3.59 -8.92 13.22
N CYS A 457 -3.67 -7.59 13.24
CA CYS A 457 -2.54 -6.71 12.94
C CYS A 457 -1.90 -6.16 14.21
N THR A 458 -0.60 -5.83 14.13
CA THR A 458 0.14 -5.24 15.25
C THR A 458 0.83 -3.95 14.84
N LEU A 459 0.55 -2.84 15.55
CA LEU A 459 1.32 -1.60 15.46
C LEU A 459 2.35 -1.56 16.59
N VAL A 460 3.62 -1.36 16.27
CA VAL A 460 4.73 -1.31 17.26
C VAL A 460 5.36 0.09 17.26
N PRO A 461 4.86 1.06 18.04
CA PRO A 461 5.50 2.37 18.19
C PRO A 461 6.96 2.24 18.67
N THR A 462 7.88 2.92 17.99
CA THR A 462 9.33 2.85 18.26
C THR A 462 9.88 4.08 18.98
N GLY A 463 9.00 4.91 19.55
CA GLY A 463 9.36 6.09 20.32
C GLY A 463 8.14 6.73 21.00
N ASN A 464 8.39 7.74 21.83
CA ASN A 464 7.40 8.32 22.75
C ASN A 464 6.48 9.37 22.10
N GLY A 465 6.42 9.40 20.77
CA GLY A 465 5.53 10.30 20.03
C GLY A 465 4.11 9.75 19.92
N GLY A 466 3.14 10.61 19.61
CA GLY A 466 1.76 10.18 19.36
C GLY A 466 1.67 9.16 18.22
N ALA A 467 0.76 8.20 18.37
CA ALA A 467 0.56 7.11 17.44
C ALA A 467 -0.85 7.12 16.82
N SER A 468 -0.99 6.51 15.65
CA SER A 468 -2.29 6.21 15.08
C SER A 468 -2.34 4.94 14.24
N VAL A 469 -3.48 4.27 14.19
CA VAL A 469 -3.66 3.14 13.28
C VAL A 469 -3.90 3.66 11.87
N LEU A 470 -4.96 4.43 11.64
CA LEU A 470 -5.24 5.09 10.36
C LEU A 470 -4.93 6.59 10.45
N SER A 471 -4.11 7.10 9.54
CA SER A 471 -3.74 8.51 9.50
C SER A 471 -4.25 9.21 8.24
N TYR A 472 -5.30 10.03 8.38
CA TYR A 472 -5.85 10.89 7.33
C TYR A 472 -5.47 12.37 7.58
N GLY A 473 -4.57 12.89 6.74
CA GLY A 473 -4.04 14.25 6.87
C GLY A 473 -4.29 15.11 5.63
N MET A 474 -5.52 15.14 5.11
CA MET A 474 -5.87 15.93 3.93
C MET A 474 -5.41 17.39 4.08
N ARG A 475 -4.80 17.95 3.03
CA ARG A 475 -4.58 19.41 2.95
C ARG A 475 -5.72 20.05 2.17
N ASP A 476 -6.11 21.25 2.56
CA ASP A 476 -7.19 22.00 1.94
C ASP A 476 -6.73 22.66 0.63
N ILE A 477 -6.78 21.91 -0.47
CA ILE A 477 -6.53 22.36 -1.84
C ILE A 477 -7.44 21.59 -2.81
N ASP A 478 -7.60 22.11 -4.02
CA ASP A 478 -8.27 21.39 -5.11
C ASP A 478 -7.32 20.36 -5.75
N TYR A 479 -7.55 19.08 -5.44
CA TYR A 479 -6.79 17.97 -6.04
C TYR A 479 -7.25 17.59 -7.45
N LYS A 480 -8.35 18.18 -7.94
CA LYS A 480 -9.08 17.86 -9.17
C LYS A 480 -9.73 16.47 -9.17
N TYR A 481 -10.02 15.92 -8.00
CA TYR A 481 -10.84 14.71 -7.81
C TYR A 481 -11.44 14.68 -6.39
N PRO A 482 -12.54 13.94 -6.17
CA PRO A 482 -13.14 13.81 -4.84
C PRO A 482 -12.18 13.19 -3.83
N ILE A 483 -12.09 13.81 -2.65
CA ILE A 483 -11.30 13.33 -1.53
C ILE A 483 -12.20 13.06 -0.32
N GLY A 484 -11.68 12.29 0.62
CA GLY A 484 -12.45 11.78 1.75
C GLY A 484 -11.74 10.60 2.39
N TYR A 485 -12.46 9.89 3.25
CA TYR A 485 -11.91 8.81 4.06
C TYR A 485 -11.95 7.47 3.32
N ALA A 486 -12.68 6.50 3.86
CA ALA A 486 -13.07 5.24 3.23
C ALA A 486 -14.59 5.20 3.06
N ARG A 487 -15.11 4.23 2.30
CA ARG A 487 -16.54 3.91 2.24
C ARG A 487 -16.96 2.99 3.38
N SER A 488 -16.06 2.13 3.86
CA SER A 488 -16.21 1.37 5.10
C SER A 488 -14.85 1.08 5.73
N ILE A 489 -14.80 1.04 7.06
CA ILE A 489 -13.59 0.77 7.84
C ILE A 489 -13.90 -0.36 8.83
N GLN A 490 -13.02 -1.37 8.86
CA GLN A 490 -13.04 -2.43 9.85
C GLN A 490 -11.63 -2.62 10.42
N ILE A 491 -11.48 -2.54 11.73
CA ILE A 491 -10.26 -2.86 12.46
C ILE A 491 -10.65 -3.90 13.50
N GLU A 492 -10.14 -5.11 13.33
CA GLU A 492 -10.49 -6.28 14.15
C GLU A 492 -9.20 -6.95 14.64
N ASP A 493 -9.15 -7.30 15.92
CA ASP A 493 -7.99 -7.96 16.53
C ASP A 493 -6.68 -7.18 16.28
N MET A 494 -6.66 -5.92 16.72
CA MET A 494 -5.49 -5.03 16.61
C MET A 494 -4.78 -4.93 17.95
N THR A 495 -3.48 -5.18 17.94
CA THR A 495 -2.60 -4.91 19.09
C THR A 495 -1.74 -3.67 18.83
N VAL A 496 -1.76 -2.71 19.75
CA VAL A 496 -0.76 -1.63 19.77
C VAL A 496 0.29 -1.95 20.84
N ASP A 497 1.48 -2.34 20.41
CA ASP A 497 2.55 -2.84 21.25
C ASP A 497 3.59 -1.75 21.55
N TYR A 498 3.52 -1.19 22.76
CA TYR A 498 4.45 -0.18 23.27
C TYR A 498 5.67 -0.77 23.97
N ARG A 499 5.98 -2.07 23.87
CA ARG A 499 7.18 -2.64 24.52
C ARG A 499 8.49 -1.97 24.06
N ALA A 500 8.51 -1.41 22.86
CA ALA A 500 9.64 -0.62 22.34
C ALA A 500 9.64 0.87 22.77
N ALA A 501 8.57 1.33 23.42
CA ALA A 501 8.39 2.69 23.94
C ALA A 501 7.51 2.68 25.22
N PRO A 502 7.91 1.96 26.29
CA PRO A 502 7.06 1.70 27.44
C PRO A 502 6.72 2.97 28.25
N ASP A 503 7.61 3.96 28.22
CA ASP A 503 7.45 5.25 28.92
C ASP A 503 6.59 6.27 28.14
N SER A 504 6.05 5.88 26.98
CA SER A 504 5.24 6.78 26.16
C SER A 504 3.91 7.10 26.83
N THR A 505 3.71 8.37 27.19
CA THR A 505 2.43 8.92 27.66
C THR A 505 1.62 9.56 26.53
N ALA A 506 2.12 9.49 25.28
CA ALA A 506 1.48 10.12 24.14
C ALA A 506 0.19 9.39 23.74
N SER A 507 -0.79 10.15 23.27
CA SER A 507 -2.07 9.61 22.79
C SER A 507 -1.89 8.66 21.60
N CYS A 508 -2.74 7.63 21.57
CA CYS A 508 -2.83 6.67 20.47
C CYS A 508 -4.23 6.69 19.87
N TRP A 509 -4.37 6.98 18.58
CA TRP A 509 -5.67 7.11 17.92
C TRP A 509 -5.94 5.95 16.96
N LEU A 510 -7.15 5.37 16.94
CA LEU A 510 -7.52 4.42 15.89
C LEU A 510 -7.62 5.12 14.53
N MET A 511 -8.09 6.36 14.52
CA MET A 511 -8.18 7.16 13.32
C MET A 511 -7.92 8.63 13.63
N THR A 512 -6.90 9.22 13.00
CA THR A 512 -6.71 10.69 12.98
C THR A 512 -7.32 11.26 11.72
N THR A 513 -8.07 12.35 11.88
CA THR A 513 -8.91 13.01 10.88
C THR A 513 -8.52 14.47 10.70
N VAL A 514 -9.08 15.13 9.68
CA VAL A 514 -8.98 16.59 9.52
C VAL A 514 -10.20 17.30 10.13
N PRO A 515 -10.07 18.56 10.58
CA PRO A 515 -11.14 19.26 11.30
C PRO A 515 -12.25 19.83 10.40
N PHE A 516 -12.18 19.60 9.08
CA PHE A 516 -13.15 20.09 8.11
C PHE A 516 -13.86 18.93 7.39
N SER A 517 -15.08 19.17 6.91
CA SER A 517 -15.87 18.23 6.11
C SER A 517 -16.09 18.67 4.67
N LYS A 518 -15.61 19.86 4.30
CA LYS A 518 -15.57 20.39 2.94
C LYS A 518 -14.27 21.14 2.73
N THR A 519 -13.71 21.08 1.52
CA THR A 519 -12.57 21.90 1.12
C THR A 519 -12.99 23.34 0.85
N SER A 520 -12.03 24.26 0.81
CA SER A 520 -12.26 25.71 0.62
C SER A 520 -12.91 26.05 -0.73
N ASP A 521 -12.76 25.18 -1.73
CA ASP A 521 -13.42 25.26 -3.05
C ASP A 521 -14.86 24.69 -3.04
N GLY A 522 -15.34 24.22 -1.89
CA GLY A 522 -16.72 23.75 -1.69
C GLY A 522 -16.91 22.24 -1.85
N GLY A 523 -15.88 21.48 -2.20
CA GLY A 523 -15.97 20.02 -2.36
C GLY A 523 -16.21 19.29 -1.02
N PRO A 524 -17.35 18.60 -0.81
CA PRO A 524 -17.57 17.83 0.41
C PRO A 524 -16.64 16.62 0.46
N LEU A 525 -16.15 16.31 1.66
CA LEU A 525 -15.40 15.09 1.89
C LEU A 525 -16.35 13.90 1.91
N PHE A 526 -16.01 12.80 1.24
CA PHE A 526 -16.77 11.56 1.43
C PHE A 526 -16.42 10.88 2.78
N PHE A 527 -17.41 10.28 3.42
CA PHE A 527 -17.26 9.65 4.76
C PHE A 527 -17.75 8.19 4.76
N PRO A 528 -17.25 7.32 5.66
CA PRO A 528 -17.67 5.93 5.70
C PRO A 528 -19.14 5.77 6.13
N GLN A 529 -19.85 4.83 5.50
CA GLN A 529 -21.18 4.40 5.97
C GLN A 529 -21.09 3.46 7.20
N ARG A 530 -19.91 2.86 7.42
CA ARG A 530 -19.65 1.95 8.54
C ARG A 530 -18.20 2.05 8.99
N ILE A 531 -17.99 2.20 10.30
CA ILE A 531 -16.69 2.15 10.98
C ILE A 531 -16.84 1.14 12.12
N GLU A 532 -15.97 0.13 12.15
CA GLU A 532 -15.96 -0.88 13.21
C GLU A 532 -14.57 -1.01 13.82
N PHE A 533 -14.53 -0.95 15.14
CA PHE A 533 -13.37 -1.23 15.97
C PHE A 533 -13.74 -2.37 16.91
N ARG A 534 -13.10 -3.53 16.76
CA ARG A 534 -13.36 -4.73 17.56
C ARG A 534 -12.06 -5.34 18.08
N ASP A 535 -12.08 -5.76 19.34
CA ASP A 535 -10.97 -6.49 19.97
C ASP A 535 -9.63 -5.75 19.86
N ILE A 536 -9.60 -4.52 20.37
CA ILE A 536 -8.42 -3.65 20.29
C ILE A 536 -7.71 -3.64 21.64
N ARG A 537 -6.42 -4.01 21.63
CA ARG A 537 -5.61 -4.17 22.85
C ARG A 537 -4.36 -3.33 22.79
N VAL A 538 -3.87 -2.91 23.96
CA VAL A 538 -2.59 -2.22 24.13
C VAL A 538 -1.69 -3.05 25.04
N GLU A 539 -0.46 -3.27 24.60
CA GLU A 539 0.58 -3.97 25.36
C GLU A 539 1.75 -3.04 25.66
N GLY A 540 2.52 -3.34 26.70
CA GLY A 540 3.73 -2.59 27.04
C GLY A 540 3.51 -1.25 27.74
N ARG A 541 2.26 -0.84 27.98
CA ARG A 541 1.87 0.28 28.87
C ARG A 541 0.41 0.16 29.30
N GLU A 542 0.01 0.88 30.35
CA GLU A 542 -1.38 0.90 30.85
C GLU A 542 -2.32 1.75 29.97
N GLN A 543 -1.81 2.84 29.40
CA GLN A 543 -2.62 3.80 28.63
C GLN A 543 -3.16 3.17 27.33
N GLY A 544 -4.48 3.08 27.24
CA GLY A 544 -5.21 2.57 26.08
C GLY A 544 -5.21 3.48 24.85
N VAL A 545 -6.24 3.32 24.00
CA VAL A 545 -6.43 4.08 22.76
C VAL A 545 -7.59 5.08 22.84
N ARG A 546 -7.58 6.04 21.90
CA ARG A 546 -8.70 6.95 21.57
C ARG A 546 -9.22 6.62 20.18
N LEU A 547 -10.47 6.96 19.87
CA LEU A 547 -11.13 6.53 18.64
C LEU A 547 -10.86 7.51 17.49
N LEU A 548 -11.59 8.64 17.46
CA LEU A 548 -11.48 9.69 16.45
C LEU A 548 -12.19 10.98 16.88
N ARG A 549 -11.95 12.07 16.14
CA ARG A 549 -12.61 13.37 16.33
C ARG A 549 -13.25 13.85 15.03
N ILE A 550 -14.48 14.34 15.10
CA ILE A 550 -15.26 14.84 13.97
C ILE A 550 -15.86 16.20 14.38
N PRO A 551 -15.04 17.27 14.45
CA PRO A 551 -15.51 18.55 14.95
C PRO A 551 -16.50 19.26 14.00
N ASN A 552 -16.50 18.89 12.72
CA ASN A 552 -17.39 19.44 11.70
C ASN A 552 -18.15 18.31 10.98
N PRO A 553 -19.23 17.77 11.58
CA PRO A 553 -20.03 16.72 10.96
C PRO A 553 -20.99 17.21 9.85
N TYR A 554 -21.07 18.52 9.58
CA TYR A 554 -22.24 19.15 8.94
C TYR A 554 -22.27 19.08 7.41
N HIS A 555 -21.16 18.70 6.75
CA HIS A 555 -21.04 18.79 5.28
C HIS A 555 -20.44 17.57 4.59
N TYR A 556 -20.36 16.42 5.28
CA TYR A 556 -19.89 15.20 4.65
C TYR A 556 -20.84 14.71 3.54
N SER A 557 -20.26 14.10 2.51
CA SER A 557 -20.98 13.35 1.48
C SER A 557 -21.00 11.86 1.84
N LEU A 558 -22.20 11.30 2.01
CA LEU A 558 -22.41 9.88 2.27
C LEU A 558 -23.25 9.25 1.14
N VAL A 559 -23.16 7.93 1.02
CA VAL A 559 -23.86 7.17 -0.05
C VAL A 559 -25.38 7.27 0.11
N ARG A 560 -25.87 7.36 1.35
CA ARG A 560 -27.28 7.49 1.68
C ARG A 560 -27.51 8.82 2.41
N PRO A 561 -28.65 9.49 2.17
CA PRO A 561 -29.04 10.63 2.98
C PRO A 561 -29.31 10.18 4.42
N GLY A 562 -29.11 11.09 5.38
CA GLY A 562 -29.53 10.93 6.78
C GLY A 562 -30.41 12.10 7.20
N GLY A 563 -30.97 12.02 8.39
CA GLY A 563 -31.88 13.05 8.90
C GLY A 563 -32.16 12.91 10.39
N CYS A 564 -32.53 14.02 11.03
CA CYS A 564 -33.03 14.05 12.40
C CYS A 564 -34.02 15.20 12.52
N ASP A 565 -35.25 14.87 12.92
CA ASP A 565 -36.29 15.82 13.30
C ASP A 565 -36.76 15.54 14.74
N ASP A 566 -37.85 16.17 15.17
CA ASP A 566 -38.38 16.03 16.53
C ASP A 566 -39.00 14.66 16.81
N ALA A 567 -39.24 13.83 15.78
CA ALA A 567 -39.92 12.54 15.89
C ALA A 567 -39.05 11.33 15.51
N SER A 568 -38.03 11.53 14.67
CA SER A 568 -37.33 10.45 13.99
C SER A 568 -35.83 10.72 13.77
N PHE A 569 -35.07 9.62 13.64
CA PHE A 569 -33.65 9.64 13.33
C PHE A 569 -33.30 8.61 12.26
N ASP A 570 -32.89 9.12 11.10
CA ASP A 570 -32.42 8.32 9.97
C ASP A 570 -30.90 8.38 9.89
N ALA A 571 -30.27 7.26 10.24
CA ALA A 571 -28.82 7.16 10.26
C ALA A 571 -28.25 6.90 8.85
N ASN A 572 -27.16 7.58 8.51
CA ASN A 572 -26.39 7.35 7.30
C ASN A 572 -24.98 6.78 7.56
N CYS A 573 -24.61 6.61 8.83
CA CYS A 573 -23.36 6.02 9.26
C CYS A 573 -23.57 5.14 10.50
N ALA A 574 -22.84 4.04 10.61
CA ALA A 574 -22.73 3.24 11.83
C ALA A 574 -21.28 3.24 12.34
N LEU A 575 -21.07 3.66 13.58
CA LEU A 575 -19.79 3.60 14.30
C LEU A 575 -19.94 2.59 15.44
N VAL A 576 -19.22 1.48 15.35
CA VAL A 576 -19.25 0.40 16.35
C VAL A 576 -17.89 0.30 17.04
N CYS A 577 -17.90 0.34 18.36
CA CYS A 577 -16.76 0.17 19.24
C CYS A 577 -17.08 -0.97 20.21
N ASP A 578 -16.42 -2.11 20.05
CA ASP A 578 -16.72 -3.35 20.78
C ASP A 578 -15.44 -3.94 21.36
N ASN A 579 -15.38 -4.12 22.67
CA ASN A 579 -14.20 -4.65 23.36
C ASN A 579 -12.90 -3.91 22.99
N VAL A 580 -12.87 -2.60 23.23
CA VAL A 580 -11.72 -1.72 22.95
C VAL A 580 -11.10 -1.25 24.26
N GLN A 581 -9.79 -1.48 24.44
CA GLN A 581 -9.03 -0.96 25.58
C GLN A 581 -8.83 0.56 25.45
N LEU A 582 -9.81 1.32 25.92
CA LEU A 582 -9.79 2.78 25.93
C LEU A 582 -8.81 3.32 26.98
N GLU A 583 -8.29 4.52 26.72
CA GLU A 583 -7.44 5.25 27.65
C GLU A 583 -8.21 5.65 28.93
N ALA A 584 -7.61 5.46 30.11
CA ALA A 584 -8.20 5.97 31.35
C ALA A 584 -8.00 7.49 31.46
N LEU A 585 -8.93 8.25 30.88
CA LEU A 585 -8.86 9.71 30.84
C LEU A 585 -9.22 10.37 32.17
N THR A 586 -8.52 11.45 32.52
CA THR A 586 -8.86 12.33 33.65
C THR A 586 -8.98 13.78 33.15
N PRO A 587 -10.08 14.13 32.45
CA PRO A 587 -10.29 15.47 31.90
C PRO A 587 -10.29 16.55 32.99
N GLU A 588 -9.91 17.78 32.62
CA GLU A 588 -9.93 18.92 33.54
C GLU A 588 -11.35 19.23 34.04
N ARG A 589 -12.33 19.03 33.16
CA ARG A 589 -13.76 19.19 33.42
C ARG A 589 -14.58 18.29 32.47
N PRO A 590 -15.85 17.99 32.77
CA PRO A 590 -16.67 17.04 32.00
C PRO A 590 -16.82 17.32 30.49
N ASP A 591 -16.79 18.59 30.08
CA ASP A 591 -16.92 19.01 28.68
C ASP A 591 -15.56 19.28 27.98
N ASP A 592 -14.46 18.81 28.54
CA ASP A 592 -13.12 18.96 27.97
C ASP A 592 -12.96 18.17 26.66
N THR A 593 -13.15 18.87 25.53
CA THR A 593 -13.03 18.30 24.18
C THR A 593 -11.62 17.86 23.80
N GLY A 594 -10.58 18.20 24.59
CA GLY A 594 -9.21 17.74 24.41
C GLY A 594 -8.94 16.35 25.02
N SER A 595 -9.81 15.91 25.93
CA SER A 595 -9.66 14.68 26.70
C SER A 595 -10.90 13.79 26.55
N VAL A 596 -11.10 13.30 25.32
CA VAL A 596 -12.20 12.38 24.95
C VAL A 596 -11.71 11.27 24.01
N HIS A 597 -12.40 10.14 24.03
CA HIS A 597 -12.21 9.03 23.08
C HIS A 597 -12.90 9.30 21.74
N LEU A 598 -14.09 9.89 21.79
CA LEU A 598 -14.90 10.21 20.61
C LEU A 598 -15.44 11.64 20.72
N LEU A 599 -15.28 12.41 19.65
CA LEU A 599 -15.85 13.74 19.51
C LEU A 599 -16.65 13.82 18.22
N ILE A 600 -17.90 14.26 18.29
CA ILE A 600 -18.73 14.60 17.13
C ILE A 600 -19.36 15.97 17.38
N GLY A 601 -19.20 16.89 16.43
CA GLY A 601 -19.67 18.27 16.53
C GLY A 601 -18.76 19.18 17.36
N GLY A 602 -19.27 20.33 17.76
CA GLY A 602 -18.48 21.43 18.33
C GLY A 602 -19.24 22.24 19.36
N LYS A 603 -18.74 23.45 19.64
CA LYS A 603 -19.40 24.41 20.54
C LYS A 603 -20.45 25.27 19.81
N ASP A 604 -20.27 25.44 18.51
CA ASP A 604 -21.12 26.30 17.70
C ASP A 604 -22.32 25.52 17.16
N VAL A 605 -23.49 26.16 17.17
CA VAL A 605 -24.68 25.65 16.48
C VAL A 605 -24.48 25.87 14.98
N VAL A 606 -24.53 24.79 14.22
CA VAL A 606 -24.38 24.83 12.76
C VAL A 606 -25.52 24.05 12.12
N ASP A 607 -26.18 24.68 11.15
CA ASP A 607 -27.25 24.05 10.40
C ASP A 607 -26.67 22.95 9.48
N TYR A 608 -27.35 21.82 9.47
CA TYR A 608 -27.09 20.77 8.49
C TYR A 608 -27.65 21.24 7.15
N GLY A 609 -26.84 21.23 6.10
CA GLY A 609 -27.32 21.51 4.74
C GLY A 609 -28.29 20.42 4.26
N GLU A 610 -29.20 20.76 3.34
CA GLU A 610 -30.14 19.79 2.77
C GLU A 610 -29.41 18.56 2.20
N GLY A 611 -29.75 17.37 2.69
CA GLY A 611 -29.16 16.09 2.25
C GLY A 611 -27.66 15.91 2.57
N ALA A 612 -27.06 16.79 3.37
CA ALA A 612 -25.64 16.78 3.70
C ALA A 612 -25.39 16.52 5.19
N GLY A 613 -24.20 16.01 5.51
CA GLY A 613 -23.75 15.84 6.89
C GLY A 613 -23.92 14.44 7.46
N LEU A 614 -23.35 14.27 8.65
CA LEU A 614 -23.21 13.00 9.33
C LEU A 614 -24.29 12.83 10.40
N PHE A 615 -25.06 11.75 10.26
CA PHE A 615 -26.10 11.30 11.19
C PHE A 615 -25.73 9.87 11.65
N PRO A 616 -24.78 9.71 12.58
CA PRO A 616 -24.26 8.41 12.93
C PRO A 616 -25.12 7.74 14.01
N THR A 617 -25.27 6.42 13.88
CA THR A 617 -25.54 5.55 15.03
C THR A 617 -24.20 5.14 15.64
N VAL A 618 -23.98 5.50 16.90
CA VAL A 618 -22.78 5.18 17.67
C VAL A 618 -23.12 4.05 18.64
N ARG A 619 -22.33 2.98 18.67
CA ARG A 619 -22.51 1.85 19.60
C ARG A 619 -21.21 1.57 20.32
N PHE A 620 -21.26 1.59 21.65
CA PHE A 620 -20.22 1.09 22.53
C PHE A 620 -20.71 -0.18 23.21
N THR A 621 -19.91 -1.24 23.15
CA THR A 621 -20.19 -2.52 23.78
C THR A 621 -18.95 -3.00 24.50
N ASP A 622 -19.10 -3.43 25.76
CA ASP A 622 -18.00 -3.97 26.58
C ASP A 622 -16.76 -3.05 26.63
N CYS A 623 -16.99 -1.74 26.71
CA CYS A 623 -15.93 -0.72 26.77
C CYS A 623 -15.89 -0.06 28.17
N GLU A 624 -14.69 0.05 28.74
CA GLU A 624 -14.49 0.73 30.01
C GLU A 624 -14.04 2.19 29.82
N ASN A 625 -14.36 3.04 30.80
CA ASN A 625 -13.92 4.45 30.88
C ASN A 625 -14.31 5.33 29.66
N VAL A 626 -15.45 5.06 29.03
CA VAL A 626 -15.90 5.79 27.84
C VAL A 626 -16.02 7.29 28.15
N SER A 627 -15.42 8.12 27.30
CA SER A 627 -15.43 9.58 27.39
C SER A 627 -15.78 10.12 26.02
N ALA A 628 -16.93 10.78 25.89
CA ALA A 628 -17.43 11.25 24.60
C ALA A 628 -18.04 12.66 24.67
N TYR A 629 -17.96 13.37 23.55
CA TYR A 629 -18.55 14.70 23.37
C TYR A 629 -19.40 14.72 22.10
N PHE A 630 -20.69 15.02 22.24
CA PHE A 630 -21.66 15.14 21.14
C PHE A 630 -22.33 16.52 21.18
N GLY A 631 -21.59 17.56 20.79
CA GLY A 631 -22.06 18.94 20.90
C GLY A 631 -22.63 19.48 19.60
N ASN A 632 -23.82 20.08 19.68
CA ASN A 632 -24.49 20.76 18.57
C ASN A 632 -24.52 19.91 17.29
N CYS A 633 -24.85 18.63 17.43
CA CYS A 633 -24.83 17.66 16.34
C CYS A 633 -26.05 16.73 16.41
N ALA A 634 -26.20 15.87 15.40
CA ALA A 634 -27.20 14.82 15.37
C ALA A 634 -26.53 13.45 15.56
N VAL A 635 -26.82 12.76 16.66
CA VAL A 635 -26.27 11.43 16.98
C VAL A 635 -27.33 10.58 17.69
N ARG A 636 -27.39 9.30 17.31
CA ARG A 636 -28.06 8.27 18.10
C ARG A 636 -27.01 7.37 18.74
N ALA A 637 -26.93 7.33 20.07
CA ALA A 637 -25.87 6.62 20.78
C ALA A 637 -26.40 5.51 21.68
N PHE A 638 -25.79 4.33 21.60
CA PHE A 638 -26.08 3.18 22.44
C PHE A 638 -24.82 2.77 23.20
N PHE A 639 -24.97 2.50 24.49
CA PHE A 639 -23.92 2.02 25.36
C PHE A 639 -24.43 0.76 26.06
N GLU A 640 -23.72 -0.35 25.89
CA GLU A 640 -24.10 -1.66 26.42
C GLU A 640 -22.93 -2.24 27.23
N ARG A 641 -23.17 -2.57 28.50
CA ARG A 641 -22.16 -3.13 29.42
C ARG A 641 -20.89 -2.27 29.51
N CYS A 642 -21.05 -0.95 29.46
CA CYS A 642 -19.95 0.00 29.48
C CYS A 642 -19.75 0.65 30.85
N THR A 643 -18.52 1.10 31.11
CA THR A 643 -18.29 2.13 32.13
C THR A 643 -18.16 3.49 31.45
N VAL A 644 -18.97 4.47 31.82
CA VAL A 644 -18.97 5.83 31.26
C VAL A 644 -18.27 6.76 32.24
N ASN A 645 -17.16 7.35 31.80
CA ASN A 645 -16.40 8.36 32.54
C ASN A 645 -17.04 9.74 32.34
N THR A 646 -17.00 10.28 31.12
CA THR A 646 -17.60 11.59 30.80
C THR A 646 -18.48 11.51 29.56
N LEU A 647 -19.62 12.20 29.60
CA LEU A 647 -20.47 12.39 28.44
C LEU A 647 -21.07 13.79 28.50
N SER A 648 -20.89 14.54 27.41
CA SER A 648 -21.42 15.89 27.28
C SER A 648 -22.13 16.03 25.93
N THR A 649 -23.40 16.40 25.98
CA THR A 649 -24.29 16.44 24.80
C THR A 649 -25.03 17.78 24.62
N PRO A 650 -24.33 18.93 24.63
CA PRO A 650 -25.00 20.22 24.52
C PRO A 650 -25.78 20.32 23.20
N ALA A 651 -27.09 20.55 23.28
CA ALA A 651 -28.01 20.62 22.15
C ALA A 651 -27.92 19.41 21.19
N LEU A 652 -27.78 18.20 21.74
CA LEU A 652 -27.80 16.98 20.95
C LEU A 652 -29.18 16.70 20.36
N ARG A 653 -29.23 16.51 19.04
CA ARG A 653 -30.40 15.98 18.34
C ARG A 653 -30.25 14.46 18.19
N GLY A 654 -31.27 13.70 18.57
CA GLY A 654 -31.24 12.23 18.54
C GLY A 654 -31.50 11.63 19.92
N GLU A 655 -31.00 10.43 20.17
CA GLU A 655 -31.28 9.69 21.41
C GLU A 655 -30.02 9.10 22.06
N LEU A 656 -30.12 8.86 23.37
CA LEU A 656 -29.11 8.19 24.16
C LEU A 656 -29.73 6.98 24.87
N VAL A 657 -29.09 5.82 24.77
CA VAL A 657 -29.56 4.58 25.41
C VAL A 657 -28.41 3.92 26.13
N PHE A 658 -28.60 3.62 27.41
CA PHE A 658 -27.64 2.95 28.27
C PHE A 658 -28.26 1.67 28.85
N ASN A 659 -27.63 0.52 28.59
CA ASN A 659 -28.05 -0.77 29.09
C ASN A 659 -26.89 -1.43 29.86
N ASP A 660 -27.14 -1.78 31.12
CA ASP A 660 -26.16 -2.43 32.00
C ASP A 660 -24.86 -1.61 32.17
N CYS A 661 -24.98 -0.28 32.18
CA CYS A 661 -23.85 0.64 32.24
C CYS A 661 -23.52 1.11 33.66
N ARG A 662 -22.26 1.50 33.88
CA ARG A 662 -21.78 2.10 35.12
C ARG A 662 -21.32 3.54 34.89
N PHE A 663 -21.91 4.50 35.57
CA PHE A 663 -21.51 5.90 35.51
C PHE A 663 -20.48 6.17 36.62
N ARG A 664 -19.23 6.43 36.22
CA ARG A 664 -18.06 6.61 37.12
C ARG A 664 -17.26 7.83 36.68
N PRO A 665 -17.69 9.06 37.02
CA PRO A 665 -17.01 10.24 36.56
C PRO A 665 -15.67 10.40 37.29
N ASN A 666 -14.60 10.61 36.52
CA ASN A 666 -13.25 10.84 37.01
C ASN A 666 -12.68 12.10 36.32
N VAL A 667 -12.57 13.18 37.07
CA VAL A 667 -12.18 14.51 36.58
C VAL A 667 -11.14 15.15 37.51
N LYS A 668 -10.37 16.14 37.04
CA LYS A 668 -9.49 16.92 37.93
C LYS A 668 -10.24 18.01 38.68
N GLY A 669 -11.14 18.71 37.99
CA GLY A 669 -11.99 19.75 38.55
C GLY A 669 -13.46 19.50 38.22
N VAL A 670 -14.35 20.02 39.07
CA VAL A 670 -15.80 19.82 38.96
C VAL A 670 -16.47 21.12 38.51
N SER A 671 -17.28 21.02 37.45
CA SER A 671 -18.31 22.01 37.07
C SER A 671 -19.59 21.80 37.87
N ASP A 672 -20.64 22.61 37.62
CA ASP A 672 -21.93 22.42 38.31
C ASP A 672 -22.58 21.05 37.98
N VAL A 673 -22.28 20.48 36.81
CA VAL A 673 -22.83 19.20 36.32
C VAL A 673 -21.72 18.30 35.76
N LEU A 674 -21.75 17.00 36.10
CA LEU A 674 -20.80 15.97 35.68
C LEU A 674 -21.20 15.22 34.41
N TYR A 675 -22.50 15.00 34.19
CA TYR A 675 -23.01 14.44 32.95
C TYR A 675 -24.07 15.35 32.34
N ASN A 676 -23.84 15.74 31.09
CA ASN A 676 -24.88 16.32 30.25
C ASN A 676 -25.32 15.24 29.26
N VAL A 677 -26.56 14.76 29.45
CA VAL A 677 -27.18 13.65 28.74
C VAL A 677 -28.53 14.05 28.17
N ASP A 678 -28.73 15.34 27.95
CA ASP A 678 -29.93 15.85 27.28
C ASP A 678 -29.90 15.50 25.78
N SER A 679 -31.05 15.11 25.26
CA SER A 679 -31.26 14.77 23.83
C SER A 679 -32.71 15.05 23.41
N THR A 680 -32.95 15.29 22.12
CA THR A 680 -34.31 15.62 21.62
C THR A 680 -35.26 14.43 21.54
N LEU A 681 -34.76 13.21 21.28
CA LEU A 681 -35.56 11.98 21.17
C LEU A 681 -35.53 11.12 22.45
N GLY A 682 -34.89 11.64 23.50
CA GLY A 682 -34.91 11.08 24.84
C GLY A 682 -33.66 10.29 25.22
N THR A 683 -33.51 10.14 26.53
CA THR A 683 -32.39 9.45 27.18
C THR A 683 -32.91 8.33 28.07
N ARG A 684 -32.38 7.12 27.93
CA ARG A 684 -32.89 5.92 28.62
C ARG A 684 -31.78 5.20 29.38
N PHE A 685 -32.04 4.89 30.65
CA PHE A 685 -31.16 4.13 31.52
C PHE A 685 -31.84 2.82 31.94
N THR A 686 -31.27 1.68 31.57
CA THR A 686 -31.75 0.35 31.95
C THR A 686 -30.64 -0.38 32.70
N ASN A 687 -30.94 -0.88 33.92
CA ASN A 687 -30.00 -1.62 34.76
C ASN A 687 -28.66 -0.90 35.01
N CYS A 688 -28.70 0.43 35.09
CA CYS A 688 -27.50 1.24 35.22
C CYS A 688 -27.11 1.42 36.69
N THR A 689 -25.82 1.60 36.97
CA THR A 689 -25.33 1.94 38.32
C THR A 689 -24.61 3.28 38.31
N VAL A 690 -25.02 4.20 39.18
CA VAL A 690 -24.33 5.49 39.39
C VAL A 690 -23.36 5.36 40.56
N HIS A 691 -22.09 5.65 40.32
CA HIS A 691 -21.06 5.60 41.35
C HIS A 691 -20.68 7.01 41.83
N ALA A 692 -20.05 7.06 43.00
CA ALA A 692 -19.48 8.29 43.54
C ALA A 692 -18.48 8.90 42.55
N PRO A 693 -18.55 10.21 42.29
CA PRO A 693 -17.53 10.90 41.49
C PRO A 693 -16.14 10.75 42.08
N VAL A 694 -15.14 10.74 41.21
CA VAL A 694 -13.73 10.88 41.56
C VAL A 694 -13.25 12.23 41.07
N VAL A 695 -12.71 13.03 41.98
CA VAL A 695 -12.27 14.40 41.73
C VAL A 695 -10.84 14.52 42.20
N ASN A 696 -9.94 14.88 41.29
CA ASN A 696 -8.52 14.99 41.57
C ASN A 696 -7.95 13.72 42.24
N GLY A 697 -8.38 12.55 41.76
CA GLY A 697 -7.98 11.24 42.28
C GLY A 697 -8.63 10.81 43.61
N GLN A 698 -9.52 11.62 44.19
CA GLN A 698 -10.22 11.30 45.44
C GLN A 698 -11.71 11.04 45.22
N ALA A 699 -12.25 10.02 45.87
CA ALA A 699 -13.68 9.77 45.86
C ALA A 699 -14.44 10.91 46.56
N ALA A 700 -15.41 11.50 45.87
CA ALA A 700 -16.23 12.62 46.33
C ALA A 700 -17.72 12.22 46.34
N PRO A 701 -18.14 11.25 47.17
CA PRO A 701 -19.53 10.77 47.19
C PRO A 701 -20.55 11.88 47.54
N GLY A 702 -20.16 12.89 48.33
CA GLY A 702 -21.00 14.06 48.60
C GLY A 702 -21.28 14.96 47.37
N MET A 703 -20.64 14.69 46.23
CA MET A 703 -20.91 15.39 44.97
C MET A 703 -21.86 14.60 44.04
N VAL A 704 -22.53 13.56 44.54
CA VAL A 704 -23.51 12.78 43.76
C VAL A 704 -24.65 13.65 43.19
N ASP A 705 -25.03 14.73 43.87
CA ASP A 705 -26.06 15.67 43.36
C ASP A 705 -25.59 16.46 42.14
N ARG A 706 -24.30 16.42 41.80
CA ARG A 706 -23.74 17.01 40.59
C ARG A 706 -23.74 16.05 39.40
N ILE A 707 -24.29 14.84 39.53
CA ILE A 707 -24.36 13.86 38.43
C ILE A 707 -25.16 14.41 37.23
N GLY A 708 -26.15 15.28 37.45
CA GLY A 708 -26.84 16.04 36.41
C GLY A 708 -28.20 15.48 35.98
N PHE A 709 -28.37 14.16 36.07
CA PHE A 709 -29.63 13.47 35.80
C PHE A 709 -30.31 12.90 37.05
N LEU A 710 -29.68 13.02 38.23
CA LEU A 710 -30.32 12.74 39.52
C LEU A 710 -29.76 13.62 40.64
N THR A 711 -30.57 13.86 41.67
CA THR A 711 -30.18 14.37 42.98
C THR A 711 -30.77 13.50 44.08
N LEU A 712 -30.02 13.23 45.16
CA LEU A 712 -30.46 12.39 46.27
C LEU A 712 -31.74 12.95 46.89
N ASN A 713 -32.76 12.10 47.01
CA ASN A 713 -34.08 12.47 47.52
C ASN A 713 -34.79 13.60 46.76
N GLY A 714 -34.30 13.95 45.56
CA GLY A 714 -34.81 15.05 44.75
C GLY A 714 -35.25 14.60 43.37
N ALA A 715 -34.76 15.30 42.35
CA ALA A 715 -35.14 15.07 40.98
C ALA A 715 -34.44 13.84 40.42
N VAL A 716 -35.17 13.04 39.65
CA VAL A 716 -34.64 12.03 38.71
C VAL A 716 -35.12 12.48 37.33
N ARG A 717 -34.21 12.62 36.37
CA ARG A 717 -34.53 13.11 35.02
C ARG A 717 -34.50 11.95 34.02
N HIS A 718 -35.23 12.06 32.92
CA HIS A 718 -35.24 11.08 31.83
C HIS A 718 -35.84 9.71 32.21
N PHE A 719 -35.73 8.73 31.31
CA PHE A 719 -36.32 7.40 31.52
C PHE A 719 -35.37 6.51 32.32
N HIS A 720 -35.85 5.95 33.43
CA HIS A 720 -35.11 4.98 34.24
C HIS A 720 -35.88 3.68 34.41
N LEU A 721 -35.16 2.57 34.28
CA LEU A 721 -35.59 1.23 34.65
C LEU A 721 -34.45 0.55 35.43
N ASN A 722 -34.67 0.30 36.72
CA ASN A 722 -33.73 -0.36 37.62
C ASN A 722 -32.34 0.31 37.69
N THR A 723 -32.30 1.60 38.06
CA THR A 723 -31.06 2.33 38.33
C THR A 723 -30.62 2.12 39.79
N ALA A 724 -29.36 1.73 39.99
CA ALA A 724 -28.77 1.51 41.30
C ALA A 724 -27.79 2.63 41.69
N LEU A 725 -27.62 2.86 43.01
CA LEU A 725 -26.56 3.68 43.56
C LEU A 725 -25.40 2.78 44.02
N GLY A 726 -24.18 3.17 43.70
CA GLY A 726 -22.97 2.45 44.10
C GLY A 726 -22.72 2.51 45.60
N ASN A 727 -22.04 1.49 46.13
CA ASN A 727 -21.82 1.31 47.58
C ASN A 727 -21.24 2.53 48.27
N ARG A 728 -20.27 3.24 47.67
CA ARG A 728 -19.67 4.42 48.29
C ARG A 728 -20.67 5.58 48.51
N ILE A 729 -21.67 5.72 47.64
CA ILE A 729 -22.76 6.68 47.86
C ILE A 729 -23.63 6.23 49.02
N LEU A 730 -23.99 4.94 49.07
CA LEU A 730 -24.80 4.38 50.14
C LEU A 730 -24.11 4.44 51.51
N GLU A 731 -22.79 4.24 51.55
CA GLU A 731 -21.96 4.44 52.74
C GLU A 731 -21.97 5.89 53.19
N GLN A 732 -21.76 6.85 52.27
CA GLN A 732 -21.83 8.28 52.59
C GLN A 732 -23.18 8.67 53.17
N CYS A 733 -24.29 8.19 52.58
CA CYS A 733 -25.62 8.44 53.12
C CYS A 733 -25.76 7.94 54.57
N LYS A 734 -25.17 6.78 54.89
CA LYS A 734 -25.18 6.25 56.27
C LYS A 734 -24.29 7.07 57.20
N GLU A 735 -23.10 7.46 56.75
CA GLU A 735 -22.15 8.29 57.50
C GLU A 735 -22.76 9.68 57.82
N GLU A 736 -23.53 10.26 56.90
CA GLU A 736 -24.18 11.57 57.06
C GLU A 736 -25.60 11.50 57.67
N GLY A 737 -26.11 10.30 57.95
CA GLY A 737 -27.47 10.12 58.47
C GLY A 737 -28.59 10.43 57.46
N VAL A 738 -28.26 10.48 56.17
CA VAL A 738 -29.23 10.69 55.07
C VAL A 738 -30.00 9.39 54.82
N THR A 739 -31.30 9.41 55.09
CA THR A 739 -32.21 8.30 54.75
C THR A 739 -32.81 8.53 53.36
N LEU A 740 -32.66 7.56 52.46
CA LEU A 740 -33.25 7.64 51.11
C LEU A 740 -34.77 7.47 51.17
N THR A 741 -35.52 8.36 50.53
CA THR A 741 -37.00 8.33 50.55
C THR A 741 -37.53 7.21 49.66
N SER A 742 -38.68 6.63 50.05
CA SER A 742 -39.36 5.63 49.21
C SER A 742 -39.75 6.17 47.84
N GLU A 743 -40.08 7.46 47.74
CA GLU A 743 -40.38 8.13 46.47
C GLU A 743 -39.15 8.13 45.55
N PHE A 744 -38.00 8.58 46.05
CA PHE A 744 -36.76 8.61 45.27
C PHE A 744 -36.33 7.20 44.82
N LEU A 745 -36.40 6.22 45.74
CA LEU A 745 -36.13 4.82 45.39
C LEU A 745 -37.13 4.25 44.37
N GLY A 746 -38.38 4.71 44.40
CA GLY A 746 -39.40 4.41 43.40
C GLY A 746 -39.02 4.93 42.02
N LYS A 747 -38.61 6.20 41.92
CA LYS A 747 -38.13 6.83 40.68
C LYS A 747 -36.90 6.11 40.11
N LEU A 748 -35.94 5.69 40.96
CA LEU A 748 -34.80 4.90 40.50
C LEU A 748 -35.19 3.51 39.96
N ARG A 749 -36.27 2.91 40.50
CA ARG A 749 -36.79 1.62 40.02
C ARG A 749 -37.50 1.76 38.68
N LEU A 750 -38.35 2.78 38.53
CA LEU A 750 -39.11 3.08 37.31
C LEU A 750 -39.47 4.57 37.29
N HIS A 751 -39.02 5.29 36.27
CA HIS A 751 -39.35 6.71 36.09
C HIS A 751 -39.55 7.02 34.60
N HIS A 752 -40.65 7.68 34.27
CA HIS A 752 -40.91 8.21 32.93
C HIS A 752 -40.41 9.65 32.85
N ALA A 753 -39.92 10.09 31.70
CA ALA A 753 -39.42 11.47 31.53
C ALA A 753 -40.48 12.58 31.70
N LEU A 754 -41.76 12.23 31.86
CA LEU A 754 -42.89 13.15 32.06
C LEU A 754 -43.41 13.14 33.51
N ASP A 755 -42.83 12.30 34.37
CA ASP A 755 -43.17 12.28 35.79
C ASP A 755 -42.52 13.51 36.45
N HIS A 756 -43.32 14.35 37.10
CA HIS A 756 -42.89 15.57 37.79
C HIS A 756 -42.82 15.35 39.31
#